data_AF-A0A9E7W1M5-F1
#
_entry.id   AF-A0A9E7W1M5-F1
#
_cell.length_a   1.000
_cell.length_b   1.000
_cell.length_c   1.000
_cell.angle_alpha   90.00
_cell.angle_beta   90.00
_cell.angle_gamma   90.00
#
_symmetry.space_group_name_H-M   'P 1'
#
loop_
_entity.id
_entity.type
_entity.pdbx_description
1 polymer ?
#
loop_
_entity_poly.entity_id
_entity_poly.type
_entity_poly.pdbx_seq_one_letter_code
_entity_poly.pdbx_strand_id
1 'polypeptide(L)'
;MTMQIRLAELEQMRTLLERHSAVAVIGPPGMGGDEMLAALEAEAEGPVIRVPIGQAEDARPYSGLEIIFSALRALEPTSFGSVLLDSRLRQDSGENMAAALTIADEVTSLIAGLVLEHPTLAIVPDADVMDRPSQLVLGHLLRRIAGSRLRFAVSTGELNPSSLLAGMPSIELKRVSERRMADLADRLTGGRTAAGVAATAVRTASGRPAALCGIIERLPRNQLEGDQALDLPLRVEPNAEDMVKTAMNGLSEGAEELLDLMSLAPLSPRPVVLGASQDSWEWFSELESRGVVERDGTFSRCSEELIRAIRYGQSTADARLSGHMLLAQHCEGLYPELHHWHRSFFEATDDTPLTLFDDACHLVQEGMVWAGIEFAERALGLGPDAEGTSTLLNDLAEALLDRGQITFALRYLDHASRSGSVKEMLRARALRIWAEFLTHQSVPLRLRNQWSSSEIAEAPMEVAQLQLVLGLCHALRRETAEAQELLETACSLGAHFDRRSRELSRFLGILLDCGRGLRESAIAAFQRLDATGEVDPISLLLLSRGLMMTEEYDSALATLDCLDDGGGRGEAWDIQSLYVRAEIAIRRGDIGLAIALIDKCASAGDSEQMIRRDRLLLLRCWRLLAQGRASDAEVVESELTAHAMASQNRSLLAELNALQGNYLLRVGLPAEAVRHLHRCEELASNELNPNIIRYEPDLIEALLATGRREHAGMLVQVFHGKVERAPSRWAELALERSRFLLLPAEGRLEAMGRLLGSWRPEDSQFEKGVTLLVMARKLAESGADAAAAERSRLAAGIFREVGSDHLAAAARLESVDAPEQPARSSLLDLLTPDEREVVGLVREGLKNREIAGQIFVSLRTVELRLTSVYRKLDVSSRTELIARLTRGSELPAA
;
A
#
# COMPACT_ATOMS: atom_id res chain seq x y z
N MET A 1 17.73 -18.69 -6.04
CA MET A 1 16.32 -18.27 -5.78
C MET A 1 16.26 -16.89 -5.16
N THR A 2 17.11 -16.59 -4.16
CA THR A 2 17.31 -15.26 -3.56
C THR A 2 17.70 -14.17 -4.58
N MET A 3 18.32 -14.52 -5.72
CA MET A 3 18.64 -13.55 -6.78
C MET A 3 17.42 -13.03 -7.56
N GLN A 4 16.34 -13.78 -7.64
CA GLN A 4 15.16 -13.37 -8.42
C GLN A 4 14.47 -12.12 -7.82
N ILE A 5 14.69 -11.82 -6.54
CA ILE A 5 14.18 -10.61 -5.88
C ILE A 5 15.07 -9.37 -6.06
N ARG A 6 16.25 -9.52 -6.67
CA ARG A 6 17.31 -8.51 -6.84
C ARG A 6 17.78 -8.34 -8.30
N LEU A 7 16.94 -8.70 -9.28
CA LEU A 7 17.32 -8.67 -10.71
C LEU A 7 17.71 -7.27 -11.20
N ALA A 8 17.03 -6.23 -10.71
CA ALA A 8 17.33 -4.85 -11.09
C ALA A 8 18.71 -4.41 -10.57
N GLU A 9 19.02 -4.74 -9.32
CA GLU A 9 20.33 -4.46 -8.72
C GLU A 9 21.45 -5.23 -9.44
N LEU A 10 21.21 -6.48 -9.84
CA LEU A 10 22.17 -7.29 -10.60
C LEU A 10 22.45 -6.69 -11.99
N GLU A 11 21.41 -6.26 -12.72
CA GLU A 11 21.58 -5.60 -14.02
C GLU A 11 22.32 -4.26 -13.91
N GLN A 12 22.05 -3.51 -12.85
CA GLN A 12 22.79 -2.30 -12.55
C GLN A 12 24.27 -2.61 -12.23
N MET A 13 24.56 -3.68 -11.47
CA MET A 13 25.94 -4.10 -11.21
C MET A 13 26.68 -4.41 -12.49
N ARG A 14 26.05 -5.18 -13.40
CA ARG A 14 26.62 -5.50 -14.71
C ARG A 14 26.98 -4.23 -15.49
N THR A 15 26.04 -3.29 -15.53
CA THR A 15 26.22 -2.01 -16.24
C THR A 15 27.40 -1.21 -15.66
N LEU A 16 27.55 -1.18 -14.33
CA LEU A 16 28.68 -0.50 -13.67
C LEU A 16 30.00 -1.22 -13.95
N LEU A 17 30.02 -2.55 -13.86
CA LEU A 17 31.20 -3.37 -14.08
C LEU A 17 31.72 -3.25 -15.52
N GLU A 18 30.83 -3.17 -16.50
CA GLU A 18 31.19 -2.94 -17.91
C GLU A 18 31.79 -1.54 -18.13
N ARG A 19 31.29 -0.52 -17.44
CA ARG A 19 31.72 0.88 -17.62
C ARG A 19 33.00 1.21 -16.87
N HIS A 20 33.19 0.66 -15.69
CA HIS A 20 34.23 1.09 -14.75
C HIS A 20 35.27 0.01 -14.44
N SER A 21 35.10 -1.22 -14.92
CA SER A 21 35.92 -2.39 -14.56
C SER A 21 35.96 -2.70 -13.05
N ALA A 22 35.16 -2.00 -12.24
CA ALA A 22 35.04 -2.21 -10.80
C ALA A 22 33.62 -1.87 -10.35
N VAL A 23 33.06 -2.66 -9.44
CA VAL A 23 31.79 -2.38 -8.77
C VAL A 23 31.84 -2.89 -7.32
N ALA A 24 31.28 -2.11 -6.39
CA ALA A 24 31.02 -2.56 -5.02
C ALA A 24 29.53 -2.83 -4.80
N VAL A 25 29.24 -3.86 -4.02
CA VAL A 25 27.95 -4.06 -3.36
C VAL A 25 28.11 -3.65 -1.92
N ILE A 26 27.29 -2.71 -1.49
CA ILE A 26 27.25 -2.21 -0.12
C ILE A 26 26.03 -2.79 0.54
N GLY A 27 26.22 -3.50 1.64
CA GLY A 27 25.11 -3.93 2.46
C GLY A 27 25.60 -4.71 3.65
N PRO A 28 24.97 -4.53 4.83
CA PRO A 28 25.31 -5.32 6.00
C PRO A 28 25.06 -6.82 5.74
N PRO A 29 25.65 -7.70 6.58
CA PRO A 29 25.48 -9.14 6.45
C PRO A 29 24.00 -9.55 6.33
N GLY A 30 23.73 -10.48 5.41
CA GLY A 30 22.40 -11.02 5.16
C GLY A 30 21.50 -10.22 4.19
N MET A 31 21.99 -9.10 3.62
CA MET A 31 21.23 -8.31 2.63
C MET A 31 21.23 -8.89 1.20
N GLY A 32 22.06 -9.90 0.94
CA GLY A 32 22.18 -10.56 -0.36
C GLY A 32 23.47 -10.26 -1.13
N GLY A 33 24.48 -9.64 -0.50
CA GLY A 33 25.72 -9.21 -1.17
C GLY A 33 26.52 -10.36 -1.77
N ASP A 34 26.74 -11.41 -0.98
CA ASP A 34 27.48 -12.61 -1.44
C ASP A 34 26.75 -13.34 -2.55
N GLU A 35 25.42 -13.41 -2.47
CA GLU A 35 24.61 -14.01 -3.52
C GLU A 35 24.66 -13.19 -4.81
N MET A 36 24.79 -11.85 -4.73
CA MET A 36 25.00 -11.01 -5.91
C MET A 36 26.35 -11.24 -6.55
N LEU A 37 27.40 -11.37 -5.75
CA LEU A 37 28.74 -11.73 -6.25
C LEU A 37 28.73 -13.12 -6.91
N ALA A 38 28.07 -14.10 -6.29
CA ALA A 38 27.92 -15.45 -6.85
C ALA A 38 27.09 -15.46 -8.16
N ALA A 39 26.10 -14.59 -8.31
CA ALA A 39 25.35 -14.46 -9.55
C ALA A 39 26.21 -13.90 -10.69
N LEU A 40 27.02 -12.88 -10.41
CA LEU A 40 27.98 -12.34 -11.38
C LEU A 40 29.02 -13.37 -11.81
N GLU A 41 29.46 -14.21 -10.87
CA GLU A 41 30.35 -15.35 -11.19
C GLU A 41 29.69 -16.34 -12.14
N ALA A 42 28.45 -16.74 -11.86
CA ALA A 42 27.73 -17.72 -12.68
C ALA A 42 27.48 -17.24 -14.12
N GLU A 43 27.41 -15.92 -14.33
CA GLU A 43 27.20 -15.29 -15.64
C GLU A 43 28.49 -14.86 -16.33
N ALA A 44 29.66 -15.04 -15.71
CA ALA A 44 30.92 -14.59 -16.27
C ALA A 44 31.32 -15.40 -17.53
N GLU A 45 31.59 -14.69 -18.62
CA GLU A 45 32.01 -15.31 -19.90
C GLU A 45 33.48 -15.78 -19.91
N GLY A 46 34.29 -15.34 -18.94
CA GLY A 46 35.73 -15.61 -18.86
C GLY A 46 36.16 -16.11 -17.47
N PRO A 47 37.46 -16.21 -17.20
CA PRO A 47 37.97 -16.73 -15.94
C PRO A 47 37.47 -15.91 -14.74
N VAL A 48 37.06 -16.60 -13.67
CA VAL A 48 36.67 -15.98 -12.39
C VAL A 48 37.68 -16.35 -11.30
N ILE A 49 38.09 -15.35 -10.53
CA ILE A 49 38.96 -15.49 -9.37
C ILE A 49 38.16 -15.14 -8.12
N ARG A 50 38.06 -16.08 -7.19
CA ARG A 50 37.58 -15.78 -5.84
C ARG A 50 38.75 -15.53 -4.91
N VAL A 51 38.74 -14.38 -4.25
CA VAL A 51 39.76 -13.99 -3.26
C VAL A 51 39.22 -14.36 -1.87
N PRO A 52 39.74 -15.41 -1.21
CA PRO A 52 39.28 -15.77 0.13
C PRO A 52 39.81 -14.77 1.16
N ILE A 53 38.93 -13.97 1.75
CA ILE A 53 39.27 -13.02 2.82
C ILE A 53 38.63 -13.50 4.13
N GLY A 54 39.34 -13.35 5.25
CA GLY A 54 38.82 -13.69 6.57
C GLY A 54 39.42 -12.81 7.66
N GLN A 55 38.76 -12.76 8.83
CA GLN A 55 39.15 -11.88 9.95
C GLN A 55 40.55 -12.12 10.50
N ALA A 56 41.11 -13.32 10.32
CA ALA A 56 42.48 -13.63 10.74
C ALA A 56 43.56 -12.81 9.99
N GLU A 57 43.20 -12.23 8.85
CA GLU A 57 44.12 -11.50 7.97
C GLU A 57 44.38 -10.05 8.43
N ASP A 58 43.53 -9.46 9.29
CA ASP A 58 43.70 -8.08 9.79
C ASP A 58 44.99 -7.90 10.64
N ALA A 59 45.48 -9.00 11.23
CA ALA A 59 46.67 -8.97 12.09
C ALA A 59 48.00 -8.74 11.34
N ARG A 60 48.01 -8.86 10.00
CA ARG A 60 49.23 -8.75 9.18
C ARG A 60 49.05 -7.69 8.08
N PRO A 61 49.86 -6.61 8.06
CA PRO A 61 49.82 -5.63 6.99
C PRO A 61 49.99 -6.25 5.60
N TYR A 62 49.19 -5.77 4.64
CA TYR A 62 49.16 -6.17 3.24
C TYR A 62 48.77 -7.64 2.96
N SER A 63 48.27 -8.36 3.96
CA SER A 63 47.89 -9.78 3.83
C SER A 63 46.81 -9.99 2.76
N GLY A 64 45.76 -9.16 2.77
CA GLY A 64 44.69 -9.26 1.80
C GLY A 64 45.18 -9.01 0.37
N LEU A 65 46.11 -8.07 0.19
CA LEU A 65 46.74 -7.81 -1.11
C LEU A 65 47.64 -8.97 -1.58
N GLU A 66 48.39 -9.60 -0.67
CA GLU A 66 49.17 -10.81 -0.98
C GLU A 66 48.26 -11.95 -1.49
N ILE A 67 47.07 -12.13 -0.91
CA ILE A 67 46.09 -13.13 -1.34
C ILE A 67 45.57 -12.82 -2.75
N ILE A 68 45.18 -11.57 -3.02
CA ILE A 68 44.75 -11.12 -4.34
C ILE A 68 45.85 -11.41 -5.38
N PHE A 69 47.10 -11.08 -5.07
CA PHE A 69 48.22 -11.29 -5.99
C PHE A 69 48.54 -12.76 -6.19
N SER A 70 48.49 -13.57 -5.15
CA SER A 70 48.64 -15.02 -5.29
C SER A 70 47.58 -15.59 -6.25
N ALA A 71 46.34 -15.10 -6.15
CA ALA A 71 45.25 -15.53 -7.02
C ALA A 71 45.45 -15.06 -8.48
N LEU A 72 45.92 -13.82 -8.69
CA LEU A 72 46.25 -13.30 -10.03
C LEU A 72 47.45 -14.01 -10.67
N ARG A 73 48.48 -14.38 -9.89
CA ARG A 73 49.64 -15.15 -10.36
C ARG A 73 49.27 -16.53 -10.85
N ALA A 74 48.26 -17.15 -10.24
CA ALA A 74 47.78 -18.46 -10.66
C ALA A 74 47.18 -18.42 -12.08
N LEU A 75 46.64 -17.27 -12.52
CA LEU A 75 46.13 -17.09 -13.87
C LEU A 75 47.20 -16.72 -14.90
N GLU A 76 48.11 -15.80 -14.55
CA GLU A 76 49.14 -15.29 -15.48
C GLU A 76 50.55 -15.33 -14.85
N PRO A 77 51.15 -16.53 -14.72
CA PRO A 77 52.43 -16.70 -14.01
C PRO A 77 53.60 -15.95 -14.65
N THR A 78 53.54 -15.70 -15.96
CA THR A 78 54.62 -15.08 -16.75
C THR A 78 54.56 -13.55 -16.77
N SER A 79 53.40 -12.97 -16.49
CA SER A 79 53.13 -11.53 -16.68
C SER A 79 52.99 -10.77 -15.36
N PHE A 80 52.69 -11.46 -14.25
CA PHE A 80 52.38 -10.84 -12.96
C PHE A 80 53.40 -11.17 -11.86
N GLY A 81 54.67 -10.77 -12.05
CA GLY A 81 55.75 -11.00 -11.08
C GLY A 81 56.62 -9.77 -10.83
N SER A 82 56.53 -9.18 -9.62
CA SER A 82 57.47 -8.17 -9.14
C SER A 82 58.10 -8.65 -7.82
N VAL A 83 59.32 -9.20 -7.90
CA VAL A 83 60.11 -9.62 -6.73
C VAL A 83 60.35 -8.45 -5.77
N LEU A 84 60.45 -7.23 -6.31
CA LEU A 84 60.63 -6.00 -5.54
C LEU A 84 59.37 -5.62 -4.76
N LEU A 85 58.19 -5.73 -5.37
CA LEU A 85 56.93 -5.48 -4.68
C LEU A 85 56.70 -6.48 -3.55
N ASP A 86 56.93 -7.78 -3.78
CA ASP A 86 56.81 -8.81 -2.74
C ASP A 86 57.75 -8.54 -1.55
N SER A 87 58.95 -8.06 -1.83
CA SER A 87 59.91 -7.70 -0.78
C SER A 87 59.44 -6.50 0.04
N ARG A 88 58.76 -5.53 -0.60
CA ARG A 88 58.23 -4.32 0.06
C ARG A 88 57.01 -4.63 0.91
N LEU A 89 56.05 -5.42 0.41
CA LEU A 89 54.87 -5.83 1.16
C LEU A 89 55.25 -6.57 2.46
N ARG A 90 56.34 -7.36 2.44
CA ARG A 90 56.85 -8.07 3.63
C ARG A 90 57.65 -7.21 4.60
N GLN A 91 58.19 -6.07 4.16
CA GLN A 91 59.06 -5.20 4.97
C GLN A 91 58.32 -3.97 5.52
N ASP A 92 57.26 -3.54 4.88
CA ASP A 92 56.47 -2.39 5.32
C ASP A 92 55.54 -2.78 6.49
N SER A 93 55.51 -1.90 7.49
CA SER A 93 54.67 -2.03 8.69
C SER A 93 53.22 -1.61 8.43
N GLY A 94 52.94 -0.93 7.31
CA GLY A 94 51.59 -0.45 6.97
C GLY A 94 51.16 0.80 7.73
N GLU A 95 51.99 1.33 8.64
CA GLU A 95 51.69 2.54 9.42
C GLU A 95 51.87 3.84 8.62
N ASN A 96 52.68 3.81 7.55
CA ASN A 96 53.00 4.99 6.75
C ASN A 96 52.11 5.10 5.50
N MET A 97 51.16 6.03 5.55
CA MET A 97 50.24 6.37 4.46
C MET A 97 50.93 6.67 3.11
N ALA A 98 52.07 7.36 3.12
CA ALA A 98 52.79 7.71 1.90
C ALA A 98 53.47 6.49 1.24
N ALA A 99 53.93 5.54 2.06
CA ALA A 99 54.48 4.28 1.58
C ALA A 99 53.38 3.43 0.93
N ALA A 100 52.22 3.32 1.58
CA ALA A 100 51.06 2.60 1.06
C ALA A 100 50.54 3.17 -0.27
N LEU A 101 50.53 4.50 -0.45
CA LEU A 101 50.17 5.13 -1.74
C LEU A 101 51.20 4.86 -2.84
N THR A 102 52.49 4.80 -2.49
CA THR A 102 53.55 4.44 -3.45
C THR A 102 53.39 3.00 -3.91
N ILE A 103 53.08 2.09 -2.98
CA ILE A 103 52.71 0.70 -3.28
C ILE A 103 51.47 0.68 -4.18
N ALA A 104 50.45 1.49 -3.90
CA ALA A 104 49.23 1.54 -4.70
C ALA A 104 49.46 1.99 -6.16
N ASP A 105 50.34 2.97 -6.39
CA ASP A 105 50.72 3.41 -7.75
C ASP A 105 51.50 2.33 -8.51
N GLU A 106 52.40 1.61 -7.82
CA GLU A 106 53.14 0.47 -8.39
C GLU A 106 52.17 -0.66 -8.77
N VAL A 107 51.22 -1.00 -7.89
CA VAL A 107 50.18 -2.02 -8.13
C VAL A 107 49.26 -1.63 -9.29
N THR A 108 48.83 -0.37 -9.35
CA THR A 108 48.00 0.14 -10.45
C THR A 108 48.74 0.04 -11.78
N SER A 109 50.04 0.36 -11.80
CA SER A 109 50.87 0.26 -13.01
C SER A 109 51.06 -1.19 -13.46
N LEU A 110 51.26 -2.12 -12.52
CA LEU A 110 51.37 -3.55 -12.82
C LEU A 110 50.07 -4.10 -13.41
N ILE A 111 48.92 -3.74 -12.83
CA ILE A 111 47.62 -4.20 -13.31
C ILE A 111 47.27 -3.56 -14.65
N ALA A 112 47.63 -2.31 -14.90
CA ALA A 112 47.46 -1.67 -16.21
C ALA A 112 48.31 -2.33 -17.31
N GLY A 113 49.45 -2.94 -16.94
CA GLY A 113 50.32 -3.68 -17.85
C GLY A 113 49.90 -5.13 -18.11
N LEU A 114 48.89 -5.66 -17.40
CA LEU A 114 48.38 -7.02 -17.60
C LEU A 114 47.68 -7.14 -18.96
N VAL A 115 48.17 -8.06 -19.79
CA VAL A 115 47.51 -8.44 -21.04
C VAL A 115 46.78 -9.75 -20.81
N LEU A 116 45.46 -9.69 -20.70
CA LEU A 116 44.60 -10.87 -20.52
C LEU A 116 43.93 -11.25 -21.83
N GLU A 117 43.94 -12.54 -22.18
CA GLU A 117 43.29 -13.05 -23.40
C GLU A 117 41.76 -12.87 -23.37
N HIS A 118 41.16 -13.06 -22.19
CA HIS A 118 39.73 -12.92 -21.93
C HIS A 118 39.45 -11.92 -20.79
N PRO A 119 38.27 -11.26 -20.76
CA PRO A 119 37.82 -10.53 -19.58
C PRO A 119 37.82 -11.46 -18.36
N THR A 120 38.52 -11.07 -17.30
CA THR A 120 38.66 -11.86 -16.08
C THR A 120 37.97 -11.14 -14.94
N LEU A 121 37.12 -11.83 -14.17
CA LEU A 121 36.40 -11.27 -13.03
C LEU A 121 37.09 -11.69 -11.72
N ALA A 122 37.54 -10.72 -10.93
CA ALA A 122 38.01 -10.92 -9.57
C ALA A 122 36.90 -10.56 -8.58
N ILE A 123 36.55 -11.52 -7.72
CA ILE A 123 35.52 -11.39 -6.69
C ILE A 123 36.22 -11.29 -5.34
N VAL A 124 35.96 -10.20 -4.64
CA VAL A 124 36.55 -9.85 -3.36
C VAL A 124 35.42 -9.69 -2.34
N PRO A 125 34.97 -10.76 -1.69
CA PRO A 125 33.95 -10.68 -0.66
C PRO A 125 34.50 -9.97 0.59
N ASP A 126 33.66 -9.19 1.26
CA ASP A 126 33.90 -8.52 2.54
C ASP A 126 35.24 -7.78 2.61
N ALA A 127 35.51 -6.92 1.63
CA ALA A 127 36.79 -6.23 1.51
C ALA A 127 37.11 -5.29 2.67
N ASP A 128 36.10 -4.88 3.46
CA ASP A 128 36.26 -4.13 4.70
C ASP A 128 36.81 -4.96 5.87
N VAL A 129 36.86 -6.29 5.75
CA VAL A 129 37.52 -7.20 6.71
C VAL A 129 39.03 -7.29 6.49
N MET A 130 39.54 -6.86 5.32
CA MET A 130 40.97 -6.87 5.02
C MET A 130 41.75 -5.94 5.95
N ASP A 131 43.07 -6.16 6.07
CA ASP A 131 43.94 -5.21 6.77
C ASP A 131 43.86 -3.80 6.14
N ARG A 132 43.92 -2.78 6.99
CA ARG A 132 43.76 -1.37 6.59
C ARG A 132 44.69 -0.94 5.44
N PRO A 133 45.99 -1.29 5.42
CA PRO A 133 46.88 -1.01 4.28
C PRO A 133 46.39 -1.65 2.95
N SER A 134 45.94 -2.90 2.96
CA SER A 134 45.36 -3.54 1.77
C SER A 134 44.11 -2.84 1.27
N GLN A 135 43.21 -2.42 2.18
CA GLN A 135 42.00 -1.67 1.80
C GLN A 135 42.36 -0.36 1.08
N LEU A 136 43.40 0.34 1.55
CA LEU A 136 43.86 1.57 0.92
C LEU A 136 44.36 1.33 -0.51
N VAL A 137 45.21 0.32 -0.68
CA VAL A 137 45.79 -0.01 -1.98
C VAL A 137 44.70 -0.45 -2.95
N LEU A 138 43.80 -1.34 -2.48
CA LEU A 138 42.67 -1.82 -3.26
C LEU A 138 41.74 -0.67 -3.66
N GLY A 139 41.34 0.20 -2.73
CA GLY A 139 40.50 1.36 -3.05
C GLY A 139 41.15 2.28 -4.09
N HIS A 140 42.47 2.54 -3.96
CA HIS A 140 43.20 3.38 -4.91
C HIS A 140 43.27 2.78 -6.32
N LEU A 141 43.46 1.47 -6.39
CA LEU A 141 43.44 0.70 -7.64
C LEU A 141 42.05 0.73 -8.29
N LEU A 142 41.01 0.34 -7.57
CA LEU A 142 39.65 0.15 -8.11
C LEU A 142 39.09 1.42 -8.75
N ARG A 143 39.52 2.61 -8.28
CA ARG A 143 39.15 3.91 -8.86
C ARG A 143 39.84 4.23 -10.20
N ARG A 144 40.83 3.46 -10.63
CA ARG A 144 41.73 3.77 -11.77
C ARG A 144 41.90 2.68 -12.81
N ILE A 145 41.22 1.54 -12.66
CA ILE A 145 41.36 0.38 -13.56
C ILE A 145 40.38 0.37 -14.75
N ALA A 146 39.67 1.47 -15.00
CA ALA A 146 38.70 1.56 -16.09
C ALA A 146 39.35 1.21 -17.44
N GLY A 147 38.67 0.38 -18.24
CA GLY A 147 39.16 -0.08 -19.53
C GLY A 147 40.12 -1.29 -19.46
N SER A 148 40.46 -1.77 -18.27
CA SER A 148 41.17 -3.04 -18.09
C SER A 148 40.26 -4.24 -18.41
N ARG A 149 40.86 -5.32 -18.92
CA ARG A 149 40.20 -6.63 -19.04
C ARG A 149 40.07 -7.35 -17.70
N LEU A 150 40.77 -6.89 -16.67
CA LEU A 150 40.57 -7.34 -15.29
C LEU A 150 39.44 -6.51 -14.66
N ARG A 151 38.40 -7.19 -14.21
CA ARG A 151 37.21 -6.60 -13.59
C ARG A 151 37.14 -6.99 -12.12
N PHE A 152 36.68 -6.09 -11.25
CA PHE A 152 36.53 -6.37 -9.83
C PHE A 152 35.07 -6.24 -9.39
N ALA A 153 34.57 -7.24 -8.68
CA ALA A 153 33.32 -7.18 -7.95
C ALA A 153 33.62 -7.37 -6.46
N VAL A 154 33.22 -6.40 -5.65
CA VAL A 154 33.58 -6.32 -4.23
C VAL A 154 32.32 -6.27 -3.37
N SER A 155 32.27 -6.94 -2.21
CA SER A 155 31.25 -6.66 -1.19
C SER A 155 31.87 -5.97 0.04
N THR A 156 31.06 -5.17 0.72
CA THR A 156 31.42 -4.50 1.96
C THR A 156 30.19 -4.14 2.78
N GLY A 157 30.31 -4.16 4.11
CA GLY A 157 29.21 -3.86 5.02
C GLY A 157 28.74 -2.40 4.94
N GLU A 158 29.68 -1.45 5.03
CA GLU A 158 29.38 -0.01 5.01
C GLU A 158 30.46 0.79 4.28
N LEU A 159 30.01 1.82 3.55
CA LEU A 159 30.87 2.67 2.72
C LEU A 159 30.59 4.15 3.00
N ASN A 160 31.17 4.66 4.09
CA ASN A 160 31.10 6.08 4.43
C ASN A 160 32.18 6.92 3.69
N PRO A 161 32.06 8.25 3.59
CA PRO A 161 33.04 9.10 2.89
C PRO A 161 34.48 9.01 3.43
N SER A 162 34.66 8.57 4.68
CA SER A 162 35.96 8.34 5.31
C SER A 162 36.54 6.95 5.08
N SER A 163 35.80 6.03 4.45
CA SER A 163 36.25 4.67 4.15
C SER A 163 37.36 4.68 3.09
N LEU A 164 38.30 3.76 3.22
CA LEU A 164 39.43 3.62 2.28
C LEU A 164 38.99 3.14 0.89
N LEU A 165 37.85 2.43 0.84
CA LEU A 165 37.21 1.96 -0.37
C LEU A 165 36.25 3.00 -0.99
N ALA A 166 36.08 4.18 -0.38
CA ALA A 166 35.13 5.20 -0.84
C ALA A 166 35.43 5.72 -2.26
N GLY A 167 34.39 6.17 -2.96
CA GLY A 167 34.53 6.79 -4.30
C GLY A 167 34.65 5.80 -5.47
N MET A 168 34.45 4.50 -5.22
CA MET A 168 34.23 3.51 -6.28
C MET A 168 32.76 3.46 -6.71
N PRO A 169 32.43 3.05 -7.95
CA PRO A 169 31.05 2.81 -8.35
C PRO A 169 30.45 1.71 -7.48
N SER A 170 29.28 1.97 -6.90
CA SER A 170 28.69 1.06 -5.91
C SER A 170 27.18 0.98 -6.03
N ILE A 171 26.63 -0.12 -5.51
CA ILE A 171 25.20 -0.34 -5.35
C ILE A 171 24.93 -0.62 -3.89
N GLU A 172 24.02 0.14 -3.31
CA GLU A 172 23.59 -0.04 -1.93
C GLU A 172 22.36 -0.95 -1.87
N LEU A 173 22.47 -2.04 -1.13
CA LEU A 173 21.40 -2.99 -0.90
C LEU A 173 20.51 -2.49 0.24
N LYS A 174 19.34 -2.02 -0.16
CA LYS A 174 18.25 -1.68 0.78
C LYS A 174 17.55 -2.94 1.26
N ARG A 175 16.88 -2.85 2.42
CA ARG A 175 15.97 -3.90 2.90
C ARG A 175 14.98 -4.29 1.82
N VAL A 176 14.71 -5.59 1.71
CA VAL A 176 13.73 -6.12 0.76
C VAL A 176 12.33 -5.91 1.35
N SER A 177 11.39 -5.48 0.51
CA SER A 177 9.99 -5.31 0.94
C SER A 177 9.38 -6.63 1.38
N GLU A 178 8.44 -6.57 2.32
CA GLU A 178 7.74 -7.74 2.87
C GLU A 178 7.15 -8.61 1.75
N ARG A 179 6.47 -8.01 0.78
CA ARG A 179 5.92 -8.70 -0.40
C ARG A 179 6.96 -9.54 -1.15
N ARG A 180 8.13 -8.97 -1.43
CA ARG A 180 9.20 -9.70 -2.14
C ARG A 180 9.79 -10.81 -1.26
N MET A 181 9.80 -10.60 0.06
CA MET A 181 10.23 -11.60 1.04
C MET A 181 9.22 -12.76 1.14
N ALA A 182 7.91 -12.51 1.14
CA ALA A 182 6.93 -13.59 1.12
C ALA A 182 6.94 -14.36 -0.19
N ASP A 183 7.10 -13.67 -1.33
CA ASP A 183 7.32 -14.34 -2.62
C ASP A 183 8.55 -15.25 -2.59
N LEU A 184 9.61 -14.85 -1.86
CA LEU A 184 10.79 -15.67 -1.65
C LEU A 184 10.46 -16.88 -0.75
N ALA A 185 9.72 -16.70 0.34
CA ALA A 185 9.29 -17.78 1.23
C ALA A 185 8.45 -18.84 0.49
N ASP A 186 7.49 -18.40 -0.33
CA ASP A 186 6.65 -19.25 -1.15
C ASP A 186 7.49 -20.10 -2.12
N ARG A 187 8.43 -19.45 -2.82
CA ARG A 187 9.37 -20.14 -3.73
C ARG A 187 10.25 -21.15 -2.99
N LEU A 188 10.85 -20.78 -1.85
CA LEU A 188 11.73 -21.66 -1.07
C LEU A 188 11.02 -22.94 -0.62
N THR A 189 9.71 -22.85 -0.38
CA THR A 189 8.90 -23.97 0.10
C THR A 189 8.08 -24.65 -0.99
N GLY A 190 8.10 -24.13 -2.22
CA GLY A 190 7.31 -24.62 -3.33
C GLY A 190 5.80 -24.51 -3.10
N GLY A 191 5.36 -23.42 -2.46
CA GLY A 191 3.94 -23.16 -2.19
C GLY A 191 3.36 -23.86 -0.96
N ARG A 192 4.21 -24.43 -0.09
CA ARG A 192 3.76 -25.24 1.07
C ARG A 192 3.67 -24.46 2.38
N THR A 193 4.15 -23.23 2.44
CA THR A 193 4.12 -22.44 3.68
C THR A 193 2.75 -21.81 3.87
N ALA A 194 2.15 -21.98 5.04
CA ALA A 194 0.94 -21.26 5.40
C ALA A 194 1.22 -19.75 5.45
N ALA A 195 0.31 -18.94 4.91
CA ALA A 195 0.53 -17.51 4.75
C ALA A 195 0.86 -16.78 6.07
N GLY A 196 0.23 -17.16 7.19
CA GLY A 196 0.54 -16.58 8.51
C GLY A 196 1.95 -16.92 9.01
N VAL A 197 2.43 -18.12 8.69
CA VAL A 197 3.79 -18.55 9.04
C VAL A 197 4.81 -17.80 8.19
N ALA A 198 4.54 -17.64 6.89
CA ALA A 198 5.37 -16.84 5.99
C ALA A 198 5.45 -15.39 6.48
N ALA A 199 4.32 -14.76 6.84
CA ALA A 199 4.27 -13.40 7.37
C ALA A 199 5.11 -13.26 8.66
N THR A 200 5.02 -14.20 9.59
CA THR A 200 5.83 -14.21 10.82
C THR A 200 7.33 -14.36 10.52
N ALA A 201 7.69 -15.23 9.58
CA ALA A 201 9.09 -15.41 9.15
C ALA A 201 9.65 -14.16 8.44
N VAL A 202 8.85 -13.53 7.58
CA VAL A 202 9.20 -12.28 6.88
C VAL A 202 9.43 -11.15 7.86
N ARG A 203 8.53 -10.98 8.84
CA ARG A 203 8.68 -10.01 9.93
C ARG A 203 9.96 -10.26 10.73
N THR A 204 10.18 -11.51 11.16
CA THR A 204 11.37 -11.89 11.93
C THR A 204 12.66 -11.61 11.16
N ALA A 205 12.66 -11.83 9.84
CA ALA A 205 13.82 -11.58 8.98
C ALA A 205 14.14 -10.08 8.79
N SER A 206 13.25 -9.16 9.17
CA SER A 206 13.45 -7.70 9.07
C SER A 206 13.97 -7.24 7.69
N GLY A 207 13.45 -7.82 6.61
CA GLY A 207 13.85 -7.50 5.23
C GLY A 207 15.23 -8.02 4.80
N ARG A 208 15.83 -8.96 5.54
CA ARG A 208 17.11 -9.62 5.23
C ARG A 208 16.87 -11.03 4.65
N PRO A 209 17.09 -11.25 3.34
CA PRO A 209 16.81 -12.54 2.70
C PRO A 209 17.50 -13.75 3.33
N ALA A 210 18.76 -13.60 3.77
CA ALA A 210 19.50 -14.71 4.38
C ALA A 210 18.89 -15.16 5.72
N ALA A 211 18.40 -14.21 6.53
CA ALA A 211 17.69 -14.52 7.77
C ALA A 211 16.40 -15.31 7.48
N LEU A 212 15.63 -14.91 6.46
CA LEU A 212 14.42 -15.62 6.05
C LEU A 212 14.72 -17.06 5.61
N CYS A 213 15.76 -17.27 4.79
CA CYS A 213 16.18 -18.61 4.37
C CYS A 213 16.51 -19.47 5.60
N GLY A 214 17.33 -18.96 6.52
CA GLY A 214 17.71 -19.68 7.73
C GLY A 214 16.51 -20.02 8.64
N ILE A 215 15.54 -19.11 8.75
CA ILE A 215 14.29 -19.38 9.49
C ILE A 215 13.50 -20.51 8.83
N ILE A 216 13.27 -20.44 7.52
CA ILE A 216 12.46 -21.43 6.78
C ILE A 216 13.10 -22.82 6.80
N GLU A 217 14.43 -22.91 6.64
CA GLU A 217 15.16 -24.18 6.65
C GLU A 217 15.06 -24.92 7.99
N ARG A 218 14.90 -24.18 9.09
CA ARG A 218 14.84 -24.74 10.46
C ARG A 218 13.43 -25.03 10.93
N LEU A 219 12.41 -24.41 10.32
CA LEU A 219 11.03 -24.63 10.72
C LEU A 219 10.62 -26.08 10.38
N PRO A 220 10.09 -26.84 11.35
CA PRO A 220 9.59 -28.17 11.10
C PRO A 220 8.37 -28.11 10.18
N ARG A 221 8.15 -29.17 9.41
CA ARG A 221 7.15 -29.18 8.32
C ARG A 221 5.73 -28.86 8.79
N ASN A 222 5.34 -29.35 9.95
CA ASN A 222 4.04 -29.09 10.58
C ASN A 222 3.87 -27.63 11.04
N GLN A 223 4.95 -26.95 11.45
CA GLN A 223 4.92 -25.51 11.69
C GLN A 223 4.87 -24.73 10.37
N LEU A 224 5.63 -25.14 9.34
CA LEU A 224 5.59 -24.52 8.00
C LEU A 224 4.19 -24.58 7.37
N GLU A 225 3.53 -25.74 7.44
CA GLU A 225 2.17 -25.95 6.93
C GLU A 225 1.11 -25.30 7.86
N GLY A 226 1.52 -24.75 9.00
CA GLY A 226 0.66 -24.02 9.93
C GLY A 226 -0.16 -24.89 10.87
N ASP A 227 0.05 -26.21 10.87
CA ASP A 227 -0.71 -27.18 11.69
C ASP A 227 -0.36 -27.17 13.17
N GLN A 228 0.80 -26.60 13.53
CA GLN A 228 1.26 -26.45 14.90
C GLN A 228 1.55 -25.00 15.27
N ALA A 229 1.56 -24.75 16.58
CA ALA A 229 2.00 -23.50 17.16
C ALA A 229 3.45 -23.19 16.78
N LEU A 230 3.74 -21.91 16.57
CA LEU A 230 5.09 -21.40 16.37
C LEU A 230 5.77 -21.15 17.72
N ASP A 231 7.02 -21.58 17.84
CA ASP A 231 7.87 -21.19 18.97
C ASP A 231 8.39 -19.77 18.72
N LEU A 232 7.68 -18.76 19.25
CA LEU A 232 8.04 -17.36 19.10
C LEU A 232 8.88 -16.85 20.28
N PRO A 233 9.91 -16.01 20.03
CA PRO A 233 10.42 -15.57 18.72
C PRO A 233 11.02 -16.72 17.89
N LEU A 234 10.88 -16.67 16.56
CA LEU A 234 11.40 -17.72 15.69
C LEU A 234 12.93 -17.85 15.80
N ARG A 235 13.43 -19.09 15.79
CA ARG A 235 14.87 -19.35 15.85
C ARG A 235 15.55 -18.97 14.53
N VAL A 236 16.65 -18.22 14.64
CA VAL A 236 17.50 -17.83 13.51
C VAL A 236 18.80 -18.65 13.54
N GLU A 237 19.52 -18.69 12.42
CA GLU A 237 20.84 -19.35 12.31
C GLU A 237 21.88 -18.76 13.29
N PRO A 238 22.81 -19.57 13.83
CA PRO A 238 23.81 -19.10 14.81
C PRO A 238 24.70 -17.94 14.31
N ASN A 239 24.95 -17.84 13.01
CA ASN A 239 25.77 -16.78 12.43
C ASN A 239 24.99 -15.48 12.16
N ALA A 240 23.70 -15.41 12.54
CA ALA A 240 22.87 -14.23 12.33
C ALA A 240 23.28 -13.02 13.17
N GLU A 241 24.13 -13.21 14.19
CA GLU A 241 24.71 -12.13 15.00
C GLU A 241 25.39 -11.06 14.15
N ASP A 242 26.12 -11.48 13.10
CA ASP A 242 26.79 -10.56 12.19
C ASP A 242 25.79 -9.64 11.47
N MET A 243 24.53 -10.06 11.27
CA MET A 243 23.49 -9.26 10.59
C MET A 243 22.97 -8.09 11.44
N VAL A 244 23.14 -8.16 12.75
CA VAL A 244 22.71 -7.13 13.72
C VAL A 244 23.88 -6.49 14.47
N LYS A 245 25.11 -6.94 14.18
CA LYS A 245 26.34 -6.49 14.83
C LYS A 245 26.49 -4.98 14.85
N THR A 246 26.21 -4.29 13.76
CA THR A 246 26.27 -2.81 13.72
C THR A 246 25.35 -2.16 14.76
N ALA A 247 24.14 -2.69 14.95
CA ALA A 247 23.18 -2.17 15.92
C ALA A 247 23.61 -2.48 17.37
N MET A 248 24.29 -3.60 17.59
CA MET A 248 24.69 -4.07 18.92
C MET A 248 26.10 -3.62 19.35
N ASN A 249 26.96 -3.23 18.42
CA ASN A 249 28.37 -2.99 18.72
C ASN A 249 28.57 -1.82 19.69
N GLY A 250 29.36 -2.06 20.73
CA GLY A 250 29.74 -1.07 21.73
C GLY A 250 28.63 -0.68 22.70
N LEU A 251 27.56 -1.49 22.83
CA LEU A 251 26.60 -1.38 23.93
C LEU A 251 27.30 -1.64 25.27
N SER A 252 26.84 -0.97 26.33
CA SER A 252 27.27 -1.31 27.68
C SER A 252 26.73 -2.68 28.11
N GLU A 253 27.45 -3.37 29.02
CA GLU A 253 27.04 -4.67 29.56
C GLU A 253 25.61 -4.62 30.14
N GLY A 254 25.27 -3.55 30.86
CA GLY A 254 23.93 -3.35 31.39
C GLY A 254 22.85 -3.09 30.33
N ALA A 255 23.20 -2.46 29.20
CA ALA A 255 22.28 -2.32 28.06
C ALA A 255 22.02 -3.67 27.38
N GLU A 256 23.03 -4.55 27.29
CA GLU A 256 22.83 -5.92 26.81
C GLU A 256 21.95 -6.75 27.76
N GLU A 257 22.18 -6.66 29.08
CA GLU A 257 21.32 -7.32 30.09
C GLU A 257 19.87 -6.85 30.02
N LEU A 258 19.65 -5.54 29.85
CA LEU A 258 18.31 -4.98 29.73
C LEU A 258 17.63 -5.43 28.43
N LEU A 259 18.39 -5.52 27.34
CA LEU A 259 17.90 -6.02 26.06
C LEU A 259 17.52 -7.51 26.14
N ASP A 260 18.26 -8.31 26.90
CA ASP A 260 17.92 -9.72 27.16
C ASP A 260 16.58 -9.84 27.90
N LEU A 261 16.36 -9.03 28.93
CA LEU A 261 15.05 -8.98 29.62
C LEU A 261 13.93 -8.56 28.67
N MET A 262 14.15 -7.51 27.86
CA MET A 262 13.17 -7.05 26.88
C MET A 262 12.89 -8.08 25.77
N SER A 263 13.84 -8.98 25.48
CA SER A 263 13.65 -10.03 24.48
C SER A 263 12.61 -11.09 24.89
N LEU A 264 12.30 -11.22 26.19
CA LEU A 264 11.41 -12.23 26.76
C LEU A 264 9.91 -11.97 26.52
N ALA A 265 9.54 -10.80 26.02
CA ALA A 265 8.14 -10.44 25.74
C ALA A 265 8.03 -9.60 24.46
N PRO A 266 6.89 -9.68 23.74
CA PRO A 266 6.64 -8.84 22.57
C PRO A 266 6.50 -7.35 22.92
N LEU A 267 6.12 -7.05 24.15
CA LEU A 267 5.95 -5.70 24.69
C LEU A 267 6.61 -5.62 26.06
N SER A 268 7.30 -4.52 26.30
CA SER A 268 7.96 -4.25 27.57
C SER A 268 7.47 -2.90 28.12
N PRO A 269 6.64 -2.88 29.18
CA PRO A 269 6.21 -1.64 29.80
C PRO A 269 7.40 -0.92 30.40
N ARG A 270 7.56 0.37 30.09
CA ARG A 270 8.70 1.14 30.56
C ARG A 270 8.87 1.12 32.09
N PRO A 271 7.81 1.25 32.92
CA PRO A 271 7.95 1.16 34.37
C PRO A 271 8.46 -0.20 34.86
N VAL A 272 8.12 -1.29 34.17
CA VAL A 272 8.54 -2.66 34.49
C VAL A 272 10.03 -2.83 34.18
N VAL A 273 10.45 -2.45 32.98
CA VAL A 273 11.85 -2.55 32.53
C VAL A 273 12.78 -1.68 33.39
N LEU A 274 12.36 -0.44 33.68
CA LEU A 274 13.13 0.46 34.53
C LEU A 274 13.15 0.04 36.01
N GLY A 275 12.19 -0.77 36.43
CA GLY A 275 12.10 -1.31 37.79
C GLY A 275 12.99 -2.52 38.03
N ALA A 276 13.57 -3.12 36.97
CA ALA A 276 14.36 -4.34 37.06
C ALA A 276 15.73 -4.14 37.73
N SER A 277 16.33 -2.94 37.62
CA SER A 277 17.60 -2.58 38.25
C SER A 277 17.67 -1.07 38.55
N GLN A 278 18.57 -0.66 39.46
CA GLN A 278 18.75 0.75 39.82
C GLN A 278 19.31 1.61 38.68
N ASP A 279 20.13 1.01 37.80
CA ASP A 279 20.81 1.70 36.69
C ASP A 279 20.06 1.55 35.34
N SER A 280 18.90 0.87 35.33
CA SER A 280 18.13 0.57 34.11
C SER A 280 17.76 1.79 33.26
N TRP A 281 17.69 2.99 33.85
CA TRP A 281 17.40 4.21 33.10
C TRP A 281 18.53 4.59 32.12
N GLU A 282 19.78 4.49 32.54
CA GLU A 282 20.93 4.83 31.70
C GLU A 282 21.05 3.85 30.53
N TRP A 283 20.88 2.56 30.83
CA TRP A 283 20.88 1.47 29.85
C TRP A 283 19.74 1.59 28.84
N PHE A 284 18.52 1.89 29.31
CA PHE A 284 17.38 2.13 28.42
C PHE A 284 17.60 3.34 27.52
N SER A 285 18.16 4.43 28.07
CA SER A 285 18.48 5.64 27.30
C SER A 285 19.53 5.35 26.23
N GLU A 286 20.51 4.49 26.50
CA GLU A 286 21.48 4.05 25.51
C GLU A 286 20.80 3.29 24.36
N LEU A 287 19.99 2.27 24.67
CA LEU A 287 19.27 1.46 23.67
C LEU A 287 18.36 2.31 22.78
N GLU A 288 17.64 3.27 23.38
CA GLU A 288 16.75 4.20 22.67
C GLU A 288 17.56 5.17 21.78
N SER A 289 18.66 5.74 22.28
CA SER A 289 19.49 6.68 21.51
C SER A 289 20.15 6.05 20.28
N ARG A 290 20.40 4.73 20.33
CA ARG A 290 20.96 3.95 19.23
C ARG A 290 19.89 3.36 18.31
N GLY A 291 18.61 3.53 18.64
CA GLY A 291 17.49 2.99 17.86
C GLY A 291 17.34 1.48 17.93
N VAL A 292 17.95 0.81 18.91
CA VAL A 292 17.80 -0.65 19.13
C VAL A 292 16.44 -0.97 19.74
N VAL A 293 15.92 -0.04 20.54
CA VAL A 293 14.59 -0.07 21.15
C VAL A 293 13.81 1.14 20.67
N GLU A 294 12.52 0.94 20.37
CA GLU A 294 11.60 1.99 20.01
C GLU A 294 10.37 2.01 20.92
N ARG A 295 9.69 3.17 20.93
CA ARG A 295 8.48 3.40 21.72
C ARG A 295 7.25 3.00 20.92
N ASP A 296 6.34 2.31 21.60
CA ASP A 296 5.04 1.92 21.07
C ASP A 296 3.96 2.29 22.10
N GLY A 297 3.47 3.54 22.00
CA GLY A 297 2.61 4.13 23.02
C GLY A 297 3.26 4.13 24.41
N THR A 298 2.65 3.41 25.36
CA THR A 298 3.16 3.23 26.74
C THR A 298 4.16 2.09 26.89
N PHE A 299 4.37 1.30 25.83
CA PHE A 299 5.26 0.16 25.79
C PHE A 299 6.55 0.50 25.04
N SER A 300 7.53 -0.36 25.19
CA SER A 300 8.78 -0.32 24.44
C SER A 300 9.05 -1.72 23.90
N ARG A 301 9.66 -1.79 22.72
CA ARG A 301 9.97 -3.04 22.05
C ARG A 301 11.28 -2.92 21.27
N CYS A 302 11.89 -4.06 20.95
CA CYS A 302 13.01 -4.08 20.01
C CYS A 302 12.55 -3.50 18.67
N SER A 303 13.36 -2.61 18.09
CA SER A 303 13.05 -1.98 16.80
C SER A 303 13.07 -2.97 15.64
N GLU A 304 13.81 -4.07 15.79
CA GLU A 304 13.85 -5.17 14.83
C GLU A 304 13.58 -6.50 15.52
N GLU A 305 12.64 -7.27 14.98
CA GLU A 305 12.31 -8.60 15.50
C GLU A 305 13.51 -9.56 15.40
N LEU A 306 14.35 -9.38 14.38
CA LEU A 306 15.60 -10.12 14.23
C LEU A 306 16.52 -9.98 15.45
N ILE A 307 16.66 -8.77 16.01
CA ILE A 307 17.50 -8.52 17.20
C ILE A 307 16.92 -9.29 18.39
N ARG A 308 15.60 -9.19 18.60
CA ARG A 308 14.90 -9.90 19.67
C ARG A 308 15.07 -11.42 19.54
N ALA A 309 14.87 -11.97 18.36
CA ALA A 309 15.01 -13.40 18.10
C ALA A 309 16.42 -13.93 18.39
N ILE A 310 17.45 -13.16 18.02
CA ILE A 310 18.86 -13.50 18.30
C ILE A 310 19.13 -13.49 19.81
N ARG A 311 18.77 -12.41 20.53
CA ARG A 311 19.00 -12.30 21.98
C ARG A 311 18.27 -13.38 22.78
N TYR A 312 17.01 -13.62 22.44
CA TYR A 312 16.22 -14.68 23.07
C TYR A 312 16.85 -16.07 22.85
N GLY A 313 17.36 -16.33 21.64
CA GLY A 313 18.02 -17.57 21.27
C GLY A 313 19.38 -17.80 21.93
N GLN A 314 20.16 -16.73 22.16
CA GLN A 314 21.45 -16.77 22.85
C GLN A 314 21.32 -16.97 24.36
N SER A 315 20.24 -16.46 24.95
CA SER A 315 19.99 -16.59 26.39
C SER A 315 19.91 -18.06 26.82
N THR A 316 20.49 -18.39 27.98
CA THR A 316 20.37 -19.75 28.53
C THR A 316 18.95 -20.00 29.04
N ALA A 317 18.55 -21.27 29.16
CA ALA A 317 17.23 -21.60 29.70
C ALA A 317 17.03 -21.06 31.13
N ASP A 318 18.07 -21.13 31.97
CA ASP A 318 18.03 -20.64 33.36
C ASP A 318 17.93 -19.11 33.43
N ALA A 319 18.64 -18.40 32.54
CA ALA A 319 18.55 -16.94 32.43
C ALA A 319 17.15 -16.50 31.98
N ARG A 320 16.58 -17.16 30.97
CA ARG A 320 15.20 -16.90 30.53
C ARG A 320 14.20 -17.15 31.65
N LEU A 321 14.29 -18.30 32.33
CA LEU A 321 13.41 -18.65 33.44
C LEU A 321 13.46 -17.60 34.55
N SER A 322 14.66 -17.20 34.96
CA SER A 322 14.87 -16.17 35.99
C SER A 322 14.31 -14.81 35.55
N GLY A 323 14.51 -14.43 34.29
CA GLY A 323 13.97 -13.20 33.72
C GLY A 323 12.43 -13.20 33.67
N HIS A 324 11.80 -14.30 33.25
CA HIS A 324 10.34 -14.43 33.28
C HIS A 324 9.80 -14.31 34.72
N MET A 325 10.44 -14.91 35.71
CA MET A 325 10.03 -14.77 37.12
C MET A 325 10.14 -13.32 37.61
N LEU A 326 11.24 -12.63 37.29
CA LEU A 326 11.45 -11.23 37.65
C LEU A 326 10.39 -10.32 37.02
N LEU A 327 10.16 -10.46 35.72
CA LEU A 327 9.18 -9.63 34.99
C LEU A 327 7.74 -9.94 35.41
N ALA A 328 7.41 -11.20 35.72
CA ALA A 328 6.11 -11.57 36.26
C ALA A 328 5.82 -10.83 37.58
N GLN A 329 6.80 -10.71 38.47
CA GLN A 329 6.68 -9.99 39.73
C GLN A 329 6.46 -8.48 39.52
N HIS A 330 7.17 -7.87 38.57
CA HIS A 330 7.04 -6.44 38.28
C HIS A 330 5.75 -6.08 37.52
N CYS A 331 5.19 -7.02 36.76
CA CYS A 331 3.91 -6.83 36.07
C CYS A 331 2.69 -7.05 37.00
N GLU A 332 2.86 -7.71 38.14
CA GLU A 332 1.76 -8.09 39.04
C GLU A 332 0.92 -6.88 39.47
N GLY A 333 -0.39 -6.92 39.18
CA GLY A 333 -1.35 -5.87 39.51
C GLY A 333 -1.28 -4.60 38.65
N LEU A 334 -0.26 -4.43 37.81
CA LEU A 334 -0.08 -3.26 36.94
C LEU A 334 -0.34 -3.58 35.46
N TYR A 335 0.11 -4.74 34.99
CA TYR A 335 0.00 -5.21 33.61
C TYR A 335 -0.43 -6.69 33.60
N PRO A 336 -1.72 -6.99 33.83
CA PRO A 336 -2.22 -8.35 34.00
C PRO A 336 -1.86 -9.30 32.85
N GLU A 337 -2.00 -8.85 31.60
CA GLU A 337 -1.72 -9.63 30.39
C GLU A 337 -0.26 -10.08 30.36
N LEU A 338 0.67 -9.16 30.65
CA LEU A 338 2.10 -9.47 30.69
C LEU A 338 2.48 -10.31 31.91
N HIS A 339 1.78 -10.15 33.03
CA HIS A 339 1.94 -11.04 34.17
C HIS A 339 1.57 -12.49 33.81
N HIS A 340 0.43 -12.69 33.13
CA HIS A 340 0.03 -14.01 32.62
C HIS A 340 1.03 -14.57 31.60
N TRP A 341 1.49 -13.74 30.66
CA TRP A 341 2.51 -14.11 29.68
C TRP A 341 3.75 -14.69 30.36
N HIS A 342 4.36 -13.95 31.28
CA HIS A 342 5.60 -14.38 31.92
C HIS A 342 5.40 -15.62 32.82
N ARG A 343 4.27 -15.71 33.55
CA ARG A 343 3.95 -16.89 34.37
C ARG A 343 3.76 -18.15 33.54
N SER A 344 3.25 -18.03 32.31
CA SER A 344 3.05 -19.18 31.42
C SER A 344 4.33 -19.99 31.14
N PHE A 345 5.52 -19.43 31.38
CA PHE A 345 6.80 -20.11 31.15
C PHE A 345 7.30 -20.94 32.33
N PHE A 346 6.76 -20.77 33.53
CA PHE A 346 7.23 -21.48 34.73
C PHE A 346 6.12 -22.02 35.65
N GLU A 347 4.88 -21.53 35.50
CA GLU A 347 3.74 -21.91 36.33
C GLU A 347 2.46 -22.02 35.47
N ALA A 348 2.56 -22.74 34.34
CA ALA A 348 1.40 -23.00 33.49
C ALA A 348 0.44 -23.99 34.17
N THR A 349 -0.85 -23.66 34.11
CA THR A 349 -1.99 -24.47 34.57
C THR A 349 -2.89 -24.82 33.39
N ASP A 350 -3.88 -25.68 33.61
CA ASP A 350 -4.85 -26.05 32.56
C ASP A 350 -5.64 -24.84 32.03
N ASP A 351 -5.86 -23.80 32.85
CA ASP A 351 -6.57 -22.57 32.46
C ASP A 351 -5.67 -21.52 31.77
N THR A 352 -4.35 -21.71 31.81
CA THR A 352 -3.38 -20.74 31.27
C THR A 352 -3.59 -20.46 29.78
N PRO A 353 -3.83 -21.46 28.90
CA PRO A 353 -4.09 -21.19 27.49
C PRO A 353 -5.32 -20.32 27.22
N LEU A 354 -6.44 -20.57 27.93
CA LEU A 354 -7.66 -19.79 27.77
C LEU A 354 -7.43 -18.33 28.20
N THR A 355 -6.71 -18.13 29.31
CA THR A 355 -6.32 -16.80 29.78
C THR A 355 -5.47 -16.06 28.73
N LEU A 356 -4.47 -16.74 28.15
CA LEU A 356 -3.61 -16.13 27.13
C LEU A 356 -4.35 -15.80 25.83
N PHE A 357 -5.36 -16.58 25.43
CA PHE A 357 -6.20 -16.24 24.28
C PHE A 357 -7.11 -15.03 24.54
N ASP A 358 -7.64 -14.90 25.75
CA ASP A 358 -8.43 -13.73 26.16
C ASP A 358 -7.54 -12.47 26.15
N ASP A 359 -6.36 -12.55 26.77
CA ASP A 359 -5.34 -11.50 26.74
C ASP A 359 -4.93 -11.17 25.29
N ALA A 360 -4.76 -12.17 24.43
CA ALA A 360 -4.45 -11.97 23.02
C ALA A 360 -5.54 -11.18 22.30
N CYS A 361 -6.81 -11.52 22.53
CA CYS A 361 -7.95 -10.82 21.95
C CYS A 361 -7.98 -9.35 22.40
N HIS A 362 -7.80 -9.10 23.70
CA HIS A 362 -7.73 -7.75 24.26
C HIS A 362 -6.57 -6.94 23.65
N LEU A 363 -5.38 -7.53 23.55
CA LEU A 363 -4.22 -6.87 22.94
C LEU A 363 -4.47 -6.50 21.46
N VAL A 364 -5.08 -7.39 20.67
CA VAL A 364 -5.44 -7.07 19.28
C VAL A 364 -6.49 -5.95 19.22
N GLN A 365 -7.47 -5.97 20.12
CA GLN A 365 -8.49 -4.92 20.24
C GLN A 365 -7.91 -3.57 20.66
N GLU A 366 -6.80 -3.54 21.39
CA GLU A 366 -6.07 -2.30 21.73
C GLU A 366 -5.05 -1.88 20.64
N GLY A 367 -4.92 -2.66 19.55
CA GLY A 367 -4.02 -2.37 18.43
C GLY A 367 -2.63 -3.00 18.57
N MET A 368 -2.35 -3.72 19.66
CA MET A 368 -1.12 -4.47 19.91
C MET A 368 -1.14 -5.84 19.19
N VAL A 369 -1.38 -5.82 17.88
CA VAL A 369 -1.65 -7.00 17.05
C VAL A 369 -0.60 -8.10 17.23
N TRP A 370 0.68 -7.75 17.09
CA TRP A 370 1.77 -8.73 17.12
C TRP A 370 1.95 -9.37 18.49
N ALA A 371 1.73 -8.61 19.56
CA ALA A 371 1.73 -9.16 20.90
C ALA A 371 0.60 -10.18 21.06
N GLY A 372 -0.60 -9.86 20.58
CA GLY A 372 -1.72 -10.81 20.59
C GLY A 372 -1.44 -12.09 19.79
N ILE A 373 -0.81 -11.98 18.62
CA ILE A 373 -0.38 -13.16 17.83
C ILE A 373 0.59 -14.03 18.64
N GLU A 374 1.58 -13.44 19.31
CA GLU A 374 2.52 -14.21 20.14
C GLU A 374 1.87 -14.89 21.33
N PHE A 375 0.93 -14.20 21.99
CA PHE A 375 0.13 -14.77 23.08
C PHE A 375 -0.68 -15.96 22.59
N ALA A 376 -1.32 -15.84 21.43
CA ALA A 376 -2.08 -16.92 20.82
C ALA A 376 -1.22 -18.12 20.42
N GLU A 377 -0.02 -17.89 19.83
CA GLU A 377 0.91 -18.98 19.52
C GLU A 377 1.43 -19.66 20.80
N ARG A 378 1.71 -18.89 21.86
CA ARG A 378 2.08 -19.45 23.17
C ARG A 378 0.96 -20.30 23.75
N ALA A 379 -0.28 -19.83 23.69
CA ALA A 379 -1.45 -20.55 24.15
C ALA A 379 -1.62 -21.88 23.38
N LEU A 380 -1.54 -21.85 22.04
CA LEU A 380 -1.58 -23.06 21.21
C LEU A 380 -0.45 -24.04 21.56
N GLY A 381 0.76 -23.53 21.83
CA GLY A 381 1.93 -24.34 22.17
C GLY A 381 1.81 -25.07 23.52
N LEU A 382 0.97 -24.58 24.43
CA LEU A 382 0.65 -25.25 25.70
C LEU A 382 -0.32 -26.42 25.53
N GLY A 383 -0.93 -26.59 24.34
CA GLY A 383 -1.84 -27.70 24.05
C GLY A 383 -3.18 -27.56 24.77
N PRO A 384 -3.96 -26.51 24.47
CA PRO A 384 -5.23 -26.25 25.15
C PRO A 384 -6.24 -27.38 24.92
N ASP A 385 -7.18 -27.52 25.86
CA ASP A 385 -8.34 -28.36 25.66
C ASP A 385 -9.27 -27.79 24.58
N ALA A 386 -10.12 -28.65 24.02
CA ALA A 386 -11.00 -28.26 22.92
C ALA A 386 -12.19 -27.40 23.39
N GLU A 387 -12.55 -27.47 24.69
CA GLU A 387 -13.69 -26.78 25.25
C GLU A 387 -13.32 -25.31 25.55
N GLY A 388 -14.07 -24.35 24.99
CA GLY A 388 -13.78 -22.92 25.15
C GLY A 388 -12.73 -22.34 24.18
N THR A 389 -11.68 -23.10 23.82
CA THR A 389 -10.62 -22.65 22.90
C THR A 389 -11.14 -22.19 21.54
N SER A 390 -12.11 -22.90 20.95
CA SER A 390 -12.66 -22.50 19.64
C SER A 390 -13.42 -21.18 19.68
N THR A 391 -14.08 -20.86 20.80
CA THR A 391 -14.78 -19.59 20.98
C THR A 391 -13.78 -18.44 20.99
N LEU A 392 -12.72 -18.54 21.80
CA LEU A 392 -11.69 -17.49 21.89
C LEU A 392 -10.91 -17.34 20.58
N LEU A 393 -10.64 -18.43 19.86
CA LEU A 393 -10.02 -18.36 18.52
C LEU A 393 -10.93 -17.64 17.50
N ASN A 394 -12.24 -17.85 17.56
CA ASN A 394 -13.20 -17.11 16.74
C ASN A 394 -13.22 -15.61 17.12
N ASP A 395 -13.20 -15.29 18.42
CA ASP A 395 -13.12 -13.90 18.91
C ASP A 395 -11.82 -13.20 18.47
N LEU A 396 -10.68 -13.89 18.60
CA LEU A 396 -9.38 -13.40 18.16
C LEU A 396 -9.34 -13.19 16.64
N ALA A 397 -9.86 -14.13 15.85
CA ALA A 397 -9.91 -14.01 14.41
C ALA A 397 -10.78 -12.82 13.97
N GLU A 398 -11.90 -12.59 14.65
CA GLU A 398 -12.76 -11.44 14.43
C GLU A 398 -12.04 -10.11 14.73
N ALA A 399 -11.36 -10.01 15.87
CA ALA A 399 -10.55 -8.83 16.22
C ALA A 399 -9.42 -8.59 15.21
N LEU A 400 -8.77 -9.65 14.71
CA LEU A 400 -7.75 -9.56 13.67
C LEU A 400 -8.32 -9.08 12.33
N LEU A 401 -9.52 -9.53 11.94
CA LEU A 401 -10.19 -9.05 10.73
C LEU A 401 -10.51 -7.56 10.81
N ASP A 402 -10.97 -7.08 11.96
CA ASP A 402 -11.20 -5.65 12.20
C ASP A 402 -9.91 -4.85 12.03
N ARG A 403 -8.78 -5.38 12.51
CA ARG A 403 -7.43 -4.81 12.36
C ARG A 403 -6.80 -5.01 10.98
N GLY A 404 -7.51 -5.60 10.02
CA GLY A 404 -7.00 -5.85 8.66
C GLY A 404 -5.99 -6.99 8.56
N GLN A 405 -5.82 -7.80 9.60
CA GLN A 405 -4.84 -8.88 9.72
C GLN A 405 -5.43 -10.21 9.23
N ILE A 406 -5.85 -10.23 7.96
CA ILE A 406 -6.67 -11.30 7.38
C ILE A 406 -5.94 -12.64 7.38
N THR A 407 -4.65 -12.64 7.04
CA THR A 407 -3.83 -13.86 7.01
C THR A 407 -3.74 -14.53 8.38
N PHE A 408 -3.60 -13.74 9.45
CA PHE A 408 -3.57 -14.28 10.82
C PHE A 408 -4.94 -14.73 11.27
N ALA A 409 -6.01 -14.00 10.93
CA ALA A 409 -7.37 -14.45 11.17
C ALA A 409 -7.62 -15.82 10.51
N LEU A 410 -7.26 -16.00 9.24
CA LEU A 410 -7.44 -17.27 8.52
C LEU A 410 -6.70 -18.44 9.19
N ARG A 411 -5.49 -18.19 9.73
CA ARG A 411 -4.72 -19.17 10.51
C ARG A 411 -5.49 -19.63 11.75
N TYR A 412 -5.96 -18.70 12.58
CA TYR A 412 -6.69 -19.08 13.80
C TYR A 412 -8.06 -19.69 13.51
N LEU A 413 -8.69 -19.30 12.40
CA LEU A 413 -9.92 -19.95 11.90
C LEU A 413 -9.68 -21.40 11.47
N ASP A 414 -8.49 -21.76 10.97
CA ASP A 414 -8.16 -23.17 10.68
C ASP A 414 -8.15 -24.01 11.95
N HIS A 415 -7.66 -23.46 13.06
CA HIS A 415 -7.72 -24.11 14.37
C HIS A 415 -9.16 -24.15 14.92
N ALA A 416 -9.89 -23.04 14.87
CA ALA A 416 -11.29 -22.96 15.34
C ALA A 416 -12.23 -23.91 14.58
N SER A 417 -11.97 -24.13 13.28
CA SER A 417 -12.78 -25.02 12.43
C SER A 417 -12.73 -26.50 12.84
N ARG A 418 -11.74 -26.90 13.64
CA ARG A 418 -11.57 -28.28 14.16
C ARG A 418 -12.43 -28.55 15.39
N SER A 419 -13.23 -27.59 15.84
CA SER A 419 -14.13 -27.73 16.98
C SER A 419 -15.12 -28.89 16.81
N GLY A 420 -15.41 -29.59 17.91
CA GLY A 420 -16.54 -30.52 17.98
C GLY A 420 -17.90 -29.83 18.09
N SER A 421 -17.93 -28.52 18.39
CA SER A 421 -19.14 -27.72 18.52
C SER A 421 -19.62 -27.23 17.15
N VAL A 422 -20.86 -27.57 16.77
CA VAL A 422 -21.47 -27.10 15.51
C VAL A 422 -21.55 -25.57 15.47
N LYS A 423 -21.87 -24.95 16.61
CA LYS A 423 -21.89 -23.49 16.78
C LYS A 423 -20.54 -22.86 16.40
N GLU A 424 -19.45 -23.30 17.01
CA GLU A 424 -18.14 -22.67 16.80
C GLU A 424 -17.58 -22.96 15.40
N MET A 425 -17.87 -24.14 14.84
CA MET A 425 -17.54 -24.47 13.45
C MET A 425 -18.26 -23.54 12.46
N LEU A 426 -19.55 -23.24 12.68
CA LEU A 426 -20.32 -22.36 11.81
C LEU A 426 -19.86 -20.90 11.92
N ARG A 427 -19.53 -20.44 13.14
CA ARG A 427 -18.94 -19.11 13.35
C ARG A 427 -17.59 -18.98 12.64
N ALA A 428 -16.71 -19.97 12.77
CA ALA A 428 -15.44 -19.99 12.05
C ALA A 428 -15.63 -19.96 10.53
N ARG A 429 -16.65 -20.68 10.02
CA ARG A 429 -17.01 -20.67 8.59
C ARG A 429 -17.49 -19.30 8.13
N ALA A 430 -18.32 -18.61 8.91
CA ALA A 430 -18.81 -17.27 8.57
C ALA A 430 -17.65 -16.25 8.51
N LEU A 431 -16.79 -16.23 9.52
CA LEU A 431 -15.61 -15.36 9.56
C LEU A 431 -14.62 -15.66 8.41
N ARG A 432 -14.42 -16.93 8.07
CA ARG A 432 -13.57 -17.32 6.92
C ARG A 432 -14.12 -16.80 5.60
N ILE A 433 -15.43 -16.92 5.38
CA ILE A 433 -16.07 -16.39 4.16
C ILE A 433 -15.87 -14.88 4.07
N TRP A 434 -16.01 -14.17 5.19
CA TRP A 434 -15.76 -12.73 5.23
C TRP A 434 -14.29 -12.39 4.93
N ALA A 435 -13.35 -13.11 5.56
CA ALA A 435 -11.91 -12.98 5.34
C ALA A 435 -11.52 -13.18 3.86
N GLU A 436 -11.99 -14.28 3.25
CA GLU A 436 -11.75 -14.60 1.85
C GLU A 436 -12.41 -13.59 0.89
N PHE A 437 -13.59 -13.07 1.27
CA PHE A 437 -14.24 -12.01 0.50
C PHE A 437 -13.42 -10.71 0.50
N LEU A 438 -12.86 -10.32 1.65
CA LEU A 438 -12.05 -9.11 1.77
C LEU A 438 -10.76 -9.18 0.94
N THR A 439 -10.16 -10.35 0.72
CA THR A 439 -8.92 -10.50 -0.05
C THR A 439 -9.14 -10.86 -1.52
N HIS A 440 -10.05 -11.78 -1.79
CA HIS A 440 -10.20 -12.43 -3.10
C HIS A 440 -11.55 -12.20 -3.76
N GLN A 441 -12.50 -11.56 -3.06
CA GLN A 441 -13.90 -11.48 -3.47
C GLN A 441 -14.56 -12.84 -3.76
N SER A 442 -13.99 -13.94 -3.25
CA SER A 442 -14.56 -15.25 -3.43
C SER A 442 -15.83 -15.39 -2.58
N VAL A 443 -16.88 -15.92 -3.20
CA VAL A 443 -18.12 -16.27 -2.51
C VAL A 443 -18.41 -17.75 -2.80
N PRO A 444 -18.54 -18.61 -1.77
CA PRO A 444 -18.74 -20.04 -1.99
C PRO A 444 -20.09 -20.35 -2.68
N LEU A 445 -20.04 -20.74 -3.95
CA LEU A 445 -21.25 -21.05 -4.74
C LEU A 445 -22.07 -22.23 -4.18
N ARG A 446 -21.42 -23.17 -3.49
CA ARG A 446 -22.05 -24.42 -2.99
C ARG A 446 -22.78 -24.26 -1.65
N LEU A 447 -22.56 -23.19 -0.90
CA LEU A 447 -23.18 -23.00 0.41
C LEU A 447 -24.58 -22.39 0.35
N ARG A 448 -25.07 -22.03 -0.85
CA ARG A 448 -26.43 -21.55 -1.07
C ARG A 448 -27.43 -22.66 -0.74
N ASN A 449 -28.17 -22.49 0.36
CA ASN A 449 -29.26 -23.36 0.81
C ASN A 449 -28.90 -24.82 1.16
N GLN A 450 -27.62 -25.15 1.42
CA GLN A 450 -27.18 -26.52 1.76
C GLN A 450 -26.93 -26.70 3.25
N TRP A 451 -27.95 -26.41 4.06
CA TRP A 451 -27.81 -26.38 5.50
C TRP A 451 -28.56 -27.58 6.04
N SER A 452 -27.87 -28.45 6.76
CA SER A 452 -28.52 -29.66 7.26
C SER A 452 -29.60 -29.28 8.26
N SER A 453 -30.71 -30.04 8.27
CA SER A 453 -31.75 -29.86 9.30
C SER A 453 -31.17 -30.05 10.71
N SER A 454 -30.06 -30.78 10.84
CA SER A 454 -29.31 -30.93 12.08
C SER A 454 -28.61 -29.63 12.49
N GLU A 455 -27.87 -28.98 11.59
CA GLU A 455 -27.20 -27.70 11.87
C GLU A 455 -28.20 -26.61 12.27
N ILE A 456 -29.33 -26.51 11.57
CA ILE A 456 -30.39 -25.53 11.90
C ILE A 456 -30.98 -25.81 13.28
N ALA A 457 -31.19 -27.08 13.64
CA ALA A 457 -31.75 -27.44 14.94
C ALA A 457 -30.77 -27.19 16.10
N GLU A 458 -29.47 -27.40 15.86
CA GLU A 458 -28.43 -27.31 16.88
C GLU A 458 -27.92 -25.87 17.11
N ALA A 459 -27.77 -25.09 16.04
CA ALA A 459 -27.14 -23.77 16.06
C ALA A 459 -27.87 -22.74 15.17
N PRO A 460 -29.18 -22.47 15.39
CA PRO A 460 -29.99 -21.64 14.49
C PRO A 460 -29.50 -20.19 14.35
N MET A 461 -28.84 -19.63 15.36
CA MET A 461 -28.30 -18.27 15.33
C MET A 461 -27.08 -18.18 14.41
N GLU A 462 -26.13 -19.10 14.53
CA GLU A 462 -24.89 -19.12 13.75
C GLU A 462 -25.15 -19.47 12.29
N VAL A 463 -26.12 -20.37 12.09
CA VAL A 463 -26.80 -20.61 10.83
C VAL A 463 -27.28 -19.26 10.27
N ALA A 464 -28.19 -18.53 10.92
CA ALA A 464 -28.63 -17.23 10.42
C ALA A 464 -27.50 -16.22 10.15
N GLN A 465 -26.48 -16.14 11.01
CA GLN A 465 -25.32 -15.26 10.82
C GLN A 465 -24.54 -15.59 9.55
N LEU A 466 -24.29 -16.88 9.27
CA LEU A 466 -23.65 -17.33 8.05
C LEU A 466 -24.42 -16.90 6.79
N GLN A 467 -25.75 -16.93 6.85
CA GLN A 467 -26.66 -16.49 5.77
C GLN A 467 -26.51 -14.98 5.55
N LEU A 468 -26.50 -14.20 6.63
CA LEU A 468 -26.34 -12.75 6.57
C LEU A 468 -24.97 -12.35 6.01
N VAL A 469 -23.89 -13.05 6.40
CA VAL A 469 -22.54 -12.81 5.85
C VAL A 469 -22.47 -13.16 4.37
N LEU A 470 -23.04 -14.30 3.95
CA LEU A 470 -23.15 -14.63 2.52
C LEU A 470 -23.98 -13.60 1.76
N GLY A 471 -25.11 -13.19 2.31
CA GLY A 471 -25.99 -12.17 1.74
C GLY A 471 -25.28 -10.82 1.60
N LEU A 472 -24.48 -10.45 2.60
CA LEU A 472 -23.61 -9.28 2.58
C LEU A 472 -22.58 -9.36 1.44
N CYS A 473 -21.86 -10.47 1.31
CA CYS A 473 -20.87 -10.64 0.23
C CYS A 473 -21.51 -10.52 -1.16
N HIS A 474 -22.68 -11.15 -1.36
CA HIS A 474 -23.45 -11.02 -2.60
C HIS A 474 -23.93 -9.57 -2.84
N ALA A 475 -24.45 -8.89 -1.82
CA ALA A 475 -24.89 -7.50 -1.92
C ALA A 475 -23.74 -6.55 -2.29
N LEU A 476 -22.55 -6.74 -1.70
CA LEU A 476 -21.36 -5.96 -2.02
C LEU A 476 -20.82 -6.23 -3.44
N ARG A 477 -21.12 -7.40 -4.02
CA ARG A 477 -20.89 -7.74 -5.43
C ARG A 477 -22.03 -7.30 -6.36
N ARG A 478 -23.09 -6.69 -5.81
CA ARG A 478 -24.34 -6.30 -6.51
C ARG A 478 -25.12 -7.48 -7.09
N GLU A 479 -24.98 -8.66 -6.50
CA GLU A 479 -25.76 -9.87 -6.80
C GLU A 479 -27.06 -9.83 -5.96
N THR A 480 -27.94 -8.89 -6.31
CA THR A 480 -29.08 -8.47 -5.47
C THR A 480 -30.15 -9.54 -5.28
N ALA A 481 -30.33 -10.43 -6.25
CA ALA A 481 -31.30 -11.54 -6.15
C ALA A 481 -30.81 -12.59 -5.15
N GLU A 482 -29.54 -12.99 -5.25
CA GLU A 482 -28.89 -13.90 -4.32
C GLU A 482 -28.88 -13.34 -2.90
N ALA A 483 -28.51 -12.07 -2.74
CA ALA A 483 -28.49 -11.40 -1.45
C ALA A 483 -29.89 -11.31 -0.81
N GLN A 484 -30.92 -11.04 -1.61
CA GLN A 484 -32.31 -10.99 -1.14
C GLN A 484 -32.78 -12.36 -0.62
N GLU A 485 -32.52 -13.44 -1.36
CA GLU A 485 -32.90 -14.80 -0.96
C GLU A 485 -32.24 -15.20 0.36
N LEU A 486 -30.95 -14.88 0.52
CA LEU A 486 -30.20 -15.15 1.75
C LEU A 486 -30.71 -14.32 2.93
N LEU A 487 -31.06 -13.05 2.70
CA LEU A 487 -31.67 -12.22 3.74
C LEU A 487 -33.04 -12.76 4.17
N GLU A 488 -33.90 -13.15 3.23
CA GLU A 488 -35.23 -13.70 3.52
C GLU A 488 -35.14 -15.01 4.30
N THR A 489 -34.23 -15.90 3.91
CA THR A 489 -33.97 -17.15 4.63
C THR A 489 -33.39 -16.90 6.02
N ALA A 490 -32.47 -15.96 6.19
CA ALA A 490 -31.98 -15.55 7.52
C ALA A 490 -33.12 -15.05 8.41
N CYS A 491 -33.97 -14.17 7.87
CA CYS A 491 -35.09 -13.58 8.60
C CYS A 491 -36.12 -14.61 9.06
N SER A 492 -36.22 -15.77 8.39
CA SER A 492 -37.05 -16.88 8.86
C SER A 492 -36.60 -17.44 10.22
N LEU A 493 -35.32 -17.27 10.57
CA LEU A 493 -34.71 -17.61 11.86
C LEU A 493 -34.59 -16.41 12.79
N GLY A 494 -35.24 -15.28 12.47
CA GLY A 494 -35.11 -13.99 13.18
C GLY A 494 -35.41 -14.03 14.68
N ALA A 495 -36.16 -15.04 15.16
CA ALA A 495 -36.40 -15.27 16.57
C ALA A 495 -35.12 -15.58 17.38
N HIS A 496 -34.06 -16.06 16.72
CA HIS A 496 -32.79 -16.43 17.32
C HIS A 496 -31.71 -15.35 17.20
N PHE A 497 -32.01 -14.20 16.57
CA PHE A 497 -30.98 -13.19 16.34
C PHE A 497 -30.52 -12.52 17.65
N ASP A 498 -29.20 -12.44 17.81
CA ASP A 498 -28.58 -11.51 18.74
C ASP A 498 -28.77 -10.04 18.29
N ARG A 499 -28.14 -9.11 19.01
CA ARG A 499 -28.22 -7.68 18.67
C ARG A 499 -27.58 -7.41 17.30
N ARG A 500 -26.38 -7.96 17.06
CA ARG A 500 -25.59 -7.68 15.86
C ARG A 500 -26.22 -8.25 14.59
N SER A 501 -26.77 -9.46 14.65
CA SER A 501 -27.48 -10.08 13.53
C SER A 501 -28.75 -9.30 13.16
N ARG A 502 -29.48 -8.76 14.16
CA ARG A 502 -30.61 -7.86 13.93
C ARG A 502 -30.20 -6.57 13.23
N GLU A 503 -29.10 -5.97 13.67
CA GLU A 503 -28.56 -4.76 13.06
C GLU A 503 -28.10 -5.04 11.62
N LEU A 504 -27.27 -6.07 11.40
CA LEU A 504 -26.79 -6.46 10.07
C LEU A 504 -27.93 -6.80 9.11
N SER A 505 -28.92 -7.59 9.54
CA SER A 505 -30.11 -7.91 8.74
C SER A 505 -30.87 -6.65 8.30
N ARG A 506 -31.06 -5.70 9.22
CA ARG A 506 -31.73 -4.44 8.93
C ARG A 506 -30.95 -3.60 7.90
N PHE A 507 -29.65 -3.41 8.10
CA PHE A 507 -28.83 -2.57 7.21
C PHE A 507 -28.55 -3.24 5.86
N LEU A 508 -28.46 -4.57 5.80
CA LEU A 508 -28.44 -5.32 4.55
C LEU A 508 -29.75 -5.12 3.77
N GLY A 509 -30.91 -5.18 4.44
CA GLY A 509 -32.19 -4.87 3.82
C GLY A 509 -32.25 -3.44 3.25
N ILE A 510 -31.78 -2.45 4.02
CA ILE A 510 -31.67 -1.05 3.55
C ILE A 510 -30.80 -0.94 2.29
N LEU A 511 -29.64 -1.59 2.26
CA LEU A 511 -28.77 -1.57 1.08
C LEU A 511 -29.47 -2.15 -0.15
N LEU A 512 -30.21 -3.26 0.01
CA LEU A 512 -30.94 -3.90 -1.09
C LEU A 512 -32.12 -3.04 -1.59
N ASP A 513 -32.84 -2.37 -0.69
CA ASP A 513 -33.87 -1.39 -1.03
C ASP A 513 -33.28 -0.23 -1.86
N CYS A 514 -32.16 0.35 -1.40
CA CYS A 514 -31.43 1.40 -2.12
C CYS A 514 -30.93 0.92 -3.48
N GLY A 515 -30.49 -0.34 -3.58
CA GLY A 515 -30.14 -0.98 -4.85
C GLY A 515 -31.30 -0.96 -5.85
N ARG A 516 -32.54 -1.06 -5.39
CA ARG A 516 -33.76 -0.96 -6.23
C ARG A 516 -34.25 0.47 -6.43
N GLY A 517 -33.56 1.48 -5.88
CA GLY A 517 -33.93 2.89 -5.96
C GLY A 517 -34.89 3.36 -4.85
N LEU A 518 -35.15 2.54 -3.83
CA LEU A 518 -35.98 2.91 -2.68
C LEU A 518 -35.09 3.55 -1.59
N ARG A 519 -35.37 4.80 -1.22
CA ARG A 519 -34.48 5.58 -0.32
C ARG A 519 -35.05 5.83 1.07
N GLU A 520 -36.34 5.59 1.27
CA GLU A 520 -37.08 5.95 2.48
C GLU A 520 -36.51 5.26 3.72
N SER A 521 -36.14 3.99 3.60
CA SER A 521 -35.57 3.19 4.70
C SER A 521 -34.18 3.68 5.11
N ALA A 522 -33.35 4.09 4.15
CA ALA A 522 -32.02 4.67 4.40
C ALA A 522 -32.10 6.04 5.06
N ILE A 523 -32.94 6.95 4.56
CA ILE A 523 -33.13 8.28 5.16
C ILE A 523 -33.65 8.15 6.60
N ALA A 524 -34.63 7.28 6.83
CA ALA A 524 -35.16 7.03 8.17
C ALA A 524 -34.14 6.40 9.11
N ALA A 525 -33.20 5.59 8.60
CA ALA A 525 -32.11 5.04 9.40
C ALA A 525 -31.07 6.12 9.75
N PHE A 526 -30.67 6.95 8.78
CA PHE A 526 -29.75 8.06 8.98
C PHE A 526 -30.26 9.04 10.05
N GLN A 527 -31.52 9.45 9.98
CA GLN A 527 -32.15 10.35 10.95
C GLN A 527 -32.20 9.81 12.39
N ARG A 528 -31.99 8.51 12.58
CA ARG A 528 -32.00 7.86 13.90
C ARG A 528 -30.59 7.59 14.44
N LEU A 529 -29.53 7.84 13.67
CA LEU A 529 -28.15 7.56 14.09
C LEU A 529 -27.81 8.25 15.42
N ASP A 530 -28.25 9.50 15.62
CA ASP A 530 -28.02 10.26 16.88
C ASP A 530 -28.81 9.72 18.09
N ALA A 531 -29.84 8.89 17.86
CA ALA A 531 -30.75 8.41 18.90
C ALA A 531 -30.45 6.97 19.35
N THR A 532 -29.59 6.26 18.64
CA THR A 532 -29.18 4.88 18.94
C THR A 532 -27.74 4.88 19.44
N GLY A 533 -27.40 4.06 20.44
CA GLY A 533 -26.02 3.90 20.91
C GLY A 533 -25.06 3.43 19.81
N GLU A 534 -23.81 3.08 20.15
CA GLU A 534 -22.80 2.66 19.18
C GLU A 534 -23.34 1.66 18.13
N VAL A 535 -23.22 2.06 16.86
CA VAL A 535 -23.63 1.29 15.67
C VAL A 535 -22.41 0.59 15.10
N ASP A 536 -22.58 -0.70 14.76
CA ASP A 536 -21.52 -1.55 14.19
C ASP A 536 -20.92 -0.93 12.90
N PRO A 537 -19.57 -0.88 12.74
CA PRO A 537 -18.90 -0.26 11.59
C PRO A 537 -19.42 -0.70 10.21
N ILE A 538 -19.66 -2.00 10.02
CA ILE A 538 -20.21 -2.52 8.76
C ILE A 538 -21.61 -1.94 8.48
N SER A 539 -22.43 -1.73 9.50
CA SER A 539 -23.77 -1.17 9.35
C SER A 539 -23.74 0.28 8.86
N LEU A 540 -22.83 1.10 9.40
CA LEU A 540 -22.58 2.47 8.92
C LEU A 540 -22.11 2.46 7.46
N LEU A 541 -21.20 1.56 7.11
CA LEU A 541 -20.70 1.41 5.75
C LEU A 541 -21.80 1.01 4.76
N LEU A 542 -22.70 0.09 5.14
CA LEU A 542 -23.86 -0.31 4.33
C LEU A 542 -24.86 0.84 4.16
N LEU A 543 -25.14 1.59 5.23
CA LEU A 543 -26.03 2.75 5.17
C LEU A 543 -25.45 3.83 4.23
N SER A 544 -24.17 4.17 4.39
CA SER A 544 -23.50 5.16 3.52
C SER A 544 -23.55 4.75 2.05
N ARG A 545 -23.27 3.48 1.74
CA ARG A 545 -23.41 2.95 0.37
C ARG A 545 -24.83 3.03 -0.15
N GLY A 546 -25.84 2.67 0.64
CA GLY A 546 -27.25 2.80 0.28
C GLY A 546 -27.62 4.24 -0.06
N LEU A 547 -27.28 5.19 0.81
CA LEU A 547 -27.51 6.63 0.62
C LEU A 547 -26.79 7.15 -0.64
N MET A 548 -25.55 6.73 -0.89
CA MET A 548 -24.80 7.06 -2.11
C MET A 548 -25.53 6.57 -3.37
N MET A 549 -26.06 5.33 -3.36
CA MET A 549 -26.77 4.74 -4.50
C MET A 549 -28.09 5.46 -4.83
N THR A 550 -28.63 6.22 -3.88
CA THR A 550 -29.83 7.06 -4.06
C THR A 550 -29.53 8.56 -4.13
N GLU A 551 -28.25 8.93 -4.28
CA GLU A 551 -27.74 10.31 -4.39
C GLU A 551 -27.91 11.21 -3.16
N GLU A 552 -28.10 10.62 -1.98
CA GLU A 552 -28.12 11.32 -0.69
C GLU A 552 -26.68 11.51 -0.17
N TYR A 553 -25.82 12.16 -0.96
CA TYR A 553 -24.36 12.16 -0.73
C TYR A 553 -23.93 12.81 0.58
N ASP A 554 -24.57 13.90 0.99
CA ASP A 554 -24.19 14.59 2.23
C ASP A 554 -24.52 13.73 3.45
N SER A 555 -25.69 13.05 3.44
CA SER A 555 -26.05 12.05 4.45
C SER A 555 -25.11 10.84 4.44
N ALA A 556 -24.70 10.39 3.24
CA ALA A 556 -23.74 9.30 3.09
C ALA A 556 -22.37 9.65 3.68
N LEU A 557 -21.88 10.88 3.45
CA LEU A 557 -20.62 11.37 4.02
C LEU A 557 -20.72 11.55 5.53
N ALA A 558 -21.81 12.14 6.04
CA ALA A 558 -22.04 12.27 7.47
C ALA A 558 -22.09 10.90 8.17
N THR A 559 -22.63 9.87 7.51
CA THR A 559 -22.59 8.49 8.04
C THR A 559 -21.16 7.94 8.14
N LEU A 560 -20.27 8.31 7.20
CA LEU A 560 -18.85 7.95 7.26
C LEU A 560 -18.09 8.79 8.29
N ASP A 561 -18.49 10.02 8.54
CA ASP A 561 -17.91 10.83 9.63
C ASP A 561 -18.22 10.16 10.99
N CYS A 562 -19.44 9.62 11.18
CA CYS A 562 -19.76 8.77 12.33
C CYS A 562 -18.95 7.45 12.37
N LEU A 563 -18.50 6.96 11.21
CA LEU A 563 -17.60 5.81 11.13
C LEU A 563 -16.20 6.18 11.64
N ASP A 564 -15.72 7.37 11.34
CA ASP A 564 -14.37 7.83 11.68
C ASP A 564 -14.26 8.31 13.15
N ASP A 565 -15.31 8.93 13.71
CA ASP A 565 -15.29 9.50 15.07
C ASP A 565 -15.33 8.46 16.21
N GLY A 566 -15.65 7.21 15.90
CA GLY A 566 -16.00 6.20 16.90
C GLY A 566 -14.83 5.49 17.60
N GLY A 567 -13.61 6.03 17.58
CA GLY A 567 -12.44 5.65 18.40
C GLY A 567 -11.96 4.19 18.31
N GLY A 568 -10.64 3.96 18.17
CA GLY A 568 -10.06 2.62 18.31
C GLY A 568 -10.40 1.61 17.21
N ARG A 569 -11.04 2.04 16.11
CA ARG A 569 -11.45 1.17 15.00
C ARG A 569 -10.22 0.70 14.19
N GLY A 570 -10.32 -0.51 13.64
CA GLY A 570 -9.21 -1.13 12.91
C GLY A 570 -9.09 -0.67 11.46
N GLU A 571 -7.86 -0.80 10.93
CA GLU A 571 -7.42 -0.31 9.61
C GLU A 571 -8.33 -0.74 8.45
N ALA A 572 -9.03 -1.87 8.59
CA ALA A 572 -9.96 -2.37 7.58
C ALA A 572 -11.11 -1.40 7.28
N TRP A 573 -11.66 -0.78 8.32
CA TRP A 573 -12.80 0.10 8.20
C TRP A 573 -12.42 1.46 7.63
N ASP A 574 -11.25 1.98 7.98
CA ASP A 574 -10.70 3.22 7.43
C ASP A 574 -10.49 3.13 5.93
N ILE A 575 -9.90 2.01 5.46
CA ILE A 575 -9.70 1.77 4.03
C ILE A 575 -11.04 1.69 3.29
N GLN A 576 -12.03 0.98 3.85
CA GLN A 576 -13.37 0.92 3.25
C GLN A 576 -14.07 2.28 3.22
N SER A 577 -13.96 3.08 4.30
CA SER A 577 -14.48 4.45 4.38
C SER A 577 -13.90 5.30 3.24
N LEU A 578 -12.58 5.26 3.06
CA LEU A 578 -11.89 5.98 1.99
C LEU A 578 -12.38 5.57 0.58
N TYR A 579 -12.62 4.28 0.34
CA TYR A 579 -13.16 3.82 -0.95
C TYR A 579 -14.55 4.42 -1.22
N VAL A 580 -15.44 4.39 -0.23
CA VAL A 580 -16.80 4.95 -0.41
C VAL A 580 -16.74 6.47 -0.58
N ARG A 581 -15.87 7.19 0.15
CA ARG A 581 -15.66 8.64 -0.05
C ARG A 581 -15.17 8.96 -1.46
N ALA A 582 -14.22 8.18 -1.98
CA ALA A 582 -13.72 8.34 -3.35
C ALA A 582 -14.84 8.14 -4.38
N GLU A 583 -15.67 7.11 -4.21
CA GLU A 583 -16.82 6.87 -5.07
C GLU A 583 -17.87 7.98 -5.01
N ILE A 584 -18.16 8.51 -3.81
CA ILE A 584 -19.06 9.65 -3.64
C ILE A 584 -18.50 10.87 -4.39
N ALA A 585 -17.21 11.17 -4.26
CA ALA A 585 -16.57 12.28 -4.97
C ALA A 585 -16.67 12.12 -6.50
N ILE A 586 -16.41 10.92 -7.02
CA ILE A 586 -16.61 10.58 -8.45
C ILE A 586 -18.06 10.86 -8.87
N ARG A 587 -19.04 10.38 -8.09
CA ARG A 587 -20.47 10.49 -8.41
C ARG A 587 -21.01 11.91 -8.32
N ARG A 588 -20.49 12.73 -7.41
CA ARG A 588 -20.75 14.17 -7.31
C ARG A 588 -20.10 14.94 -8.46
N GLY A 589 -19.03 14.40 -9.05
CA GLY A 589 -18.26 15.04 -10.11
C GLY A 589 -17.15 15.96 -9.59
N ASP A 590 -16.70 15.76 -8.36
CA ASP A 590 -15.53 16.44 -7.79
C ASP A 590 -14.27 15.62 -8.13
N ILE A 591 -13.73 15.86 -9.32
CA ILE A 591 -12.65 15.03 -9.90
C ILE A 591 -11.35 15.24 -9.13
N GLY A 592 -11.04 16.48 -8.73
CA GLY A 592 -9.86 16.80 -7.93
C GLY A 592 -9.86 16.09 -6.58
N LEU A 593 -10.97 16.15 -5.83
CA LEU A 593 -11.11 15.45 -4.56
C LEU A 593 -11.04 13.93 -4.73
N ALA A 594 -11.71 13.39 -5.75
CA ALA A 594 -11.67 11.95 -6.04
C ALA A 594 -10.22 11.47 -6.26
N ILE A 595 -9.43 12.18 -7.08
CA ILE A 595 -8.02 11.83 -7.32
C ILE A 595 -7.21 11.85 -6.01
N ALA A 596 -7.38 12.89 -5.18
CA ALA A 596 -6.67 13.01 -3.91
C ALA A 596 -7.01 11.87 -2.93
N LEU A 597 -8.30 11.49 -2.86
CA LEU A 597 -8.74 10.36 -2.04
C LEU A 597 -8.19 9.03 -2.55
N ILE A 598 -8.15 8.82 -3.87
CA ILE A 598 -7.60 7.60 -4.48
C ILE A 598 -6.08 7.51 -4.28
N ASP A 599 -5.37 8.63 -4.30
CA ASP A 599 -3.94 8.67 -3.97
C ASP A 599 -3.70 8.29 -2.50
N LYS A 600 -4.55 8.77 -1.58
CA LYS A 600 -4.52 8.34 -0.18
C LYS A 600 -4.80 6.84 -0.01
N CYS A 601 -5.74 6.30 -0.80
CA CYS A 601 -6.03 4.86 -0.84
C CYS A 601 -4.81 4.06 -1.31
N ALA A 602 -4.07 4.58 -2.30
CA ALA A 602 -2.90 3.93 -2.85
C ALA A 602 -1.73 3.89 -1.86
N SER A 603 -1.51 4.96 -1.09
CA SER A 603 -0.48 5.00 -0.05
C SER A 603 -0.81 4.13 1.17
N ALA A 604 -2.10 3.96 1.49
CA ALA A 604 -2.54 3.04 2.54
C ALA A 604 -2.47 1.57 2.10
N GLY A 605 -2.55 1.30 0.79
CA GLY A 605 -2.61 -0.05 0.21
C GLY A 605 -1.26 -0.74 -0.06
N ASP A 606 -0.12 -0.18 0.35
CA ASP A 606 1.19 -0.84 0.17
C ASP A 606 1.42 -2.03 1.13
N SER A 607 0.47 -2.29 2.04
CA SER A 607 0.42 -3.52 2.85
C SER A 607 0.19 -4.76 1.98
N GLU A 608 0.81 -5.88 2.34
CA GLU A 608 0.75 -7.16 1.62
C GLU A 608 -0.68 -7.70 1.40
N GLN A 609 -1.63 -7.32 2.27
CA GLN A 609 -3.02 -7.75 2.27
C GLN A 609 -3.95 -6.59 1.95
N MET A 610 -4.04 -6.30 0.66
CA MET A 610 -4.86 -5.19 0.18
C MET A 610 -6.34 -5.52 0.32
N ILE A 611 -6.97 -4.97 1.37
CA ILE A 611 -8.39 -5.13 1.65
C ILE A 611 -9.19 -4.61 0.47
N ARG A 612 -10.06 -5.44 -0.10
CA ARG A 612 -10.91 -5.11 -1.25
C ARG A 612 -10.09 -4.57 -2.42
N ARG A 613 -9.03 -5.32 -2.78
CA ARG A 613 -8.14 -5.05 -3.92
C ARG A 613 -8.90 -4.73 -5.21
N ASP A 614 -10.03 -5.39 -5.45
CA ASP A 614 -10.94 -5.09 -6.56
C ASP A 614 -11.30 -3.61 -6.67
N ARG A 615 -11.61 -2.97 -5.53
CA ARG A 615 -12.10 -1.60 -5.51
C ARG A 615 -10.97 -0.62 -5.69
N LEU A 616 -9.83 -0.88 -5.06
CA LEU A 616 -8.63 -0.08 -5.28
C LEU A 616 -8.19 -0.11 -6.74
N LEU A 617 -8.18 -1.28 -7.38
CA LEU A 617 -7.82 -1.41 -8.80
C LEU A 617 -8.80 -0.62 -9.68
N LEU A 618 -10.11 -0.75 -9.46
CA LEU A 618 -11.11 0.02 -10.22
C LEU A 618 -10.95 1.53 -10.04
N LEU A 619 -10.72 2.00 -8.80
CA LEU A 619 -10.48 3.41 -8.49
C LEU A 619 -9.18 3.91 -9.14
N ARG A 620 -8.11 3.11 -9.14
CA ARG A 620 -6.85 3.44 -9.83
C ARG A 620 -7.05 3.52 -11.35
N CYS A 621 -7.79 2.59 -11.95
CA CYS A 621 -8.16 2.68 -13.37
C CYS A 621 -8.91 3.99 -13.64
N TRP A 622 -9.92 4.30 -12.82
CA TRP A 622 -10.71 5.53 -12.96
C TRP A 622 -9.82 6.77 -12.93
N ARG A 623 -8.93 6.85 -11.94
CA ARG A 623 -7.98 7.96 -11.78
C ARG A 623 -7.08 8.14 -13.01
N LEU A 624 -6.49 7.05 -13.52
CA LEU A 624 -5.58 7.10 -14.66
C LEU A 624 -6.30 7.56 -15.93
N LEU A 625 -7.51 7.04 -16.19
CA LEU A 625 -8.33 7.44 -17.33
C LEU A 625 -8.84 8.88 -17.21
N ALA A 626 -9.24 9.32 -16.01
CA ALA A 626 -9.63 10.71 -15.75
C ALA A 626 -8.50 11.72 -16.02
N GLN A 627 -7.24 11.27 -15.88
CA GLN A 627 -6.03 12.05 -16.18
C GLN A 627 -5.56 11.90 -17.64
N GLY A 628 -6.23 11.10 -18.47
CA GLY A 628 -5.82 10.84 -19.86
C GLY A 628 -4.62 9.89 -20.00
N ARG A 629 -4.28 9.14 -18.95
CA ARG A 629 -3.12 8.23 -18.90
C ARG A 629 -3.51 6.79 -19.25
N ALA A 630 -4.12 6.60 -20.42
CA ALA A 630 -4.63 5.29 -20.84
C ALA A 630 -3.57 4.18 -20.90
N SER A 631 -2.37 4.49 -21.40
CA SER A 631 -1.28 3.50 -21.46
C SER A 631 -0.86 2.98 -20.09
N ASP A 632 -0.90 3.83 -19.06
CA ASP A 632 -0.65 3.42 -17.69
C ASP A 632 -1.83 2.62 -17.11
N ALA A 633 -3.05 2.93 -17.55
CA ALA A 633 -4.25 2.22 -17.12
C ALA A 633 -4.28 0.77 -17.61
N GLU A 634 -3.77 0.45 -18.80
CA GLU A 634 -3.79 -0.90 -19.40
C GLU A 634 -3.26 -2.00 -18.47
N VAL A 635 -2.21 -1.71 -17.69
CA VAL A 635 -1.65 -2.66 -16.70
C VAL A 635 -2.66 -2.93 -15.58
N VAL A 636 -3.23 -1.86 -15.01
CA VAL A 636 -4.21 -1.96 -13.92
C VAL A 636 -5.51 -2.60 -14.39
N GLU A 637 -5.95 -2.30 -15.62
CA GLU A 637 -7.13 -2.91 -16.25
C GLU A 637 -6.95 -4.42 -16.47
N SER A 638 -5.76 -4.84 -16.88
CA SER A 638 -5.41 -6.26 -17.05
C SER A 638 -5.45 -7.00 -15.71
N GLU A 639 -4.87 -6.40 -14.65
CA GLU A 639 -4.93 -6.95 -13.30
C GLU A 639 -6.38 -7.05 -12.79
N LEU A 640 -7.17 -5.99 -12.96
CA LEU A 640 -8.57 -5.95 -12.53
C LEU A 640 -9.41 -6.99 -13.28
N THR A 641 -9.18 -7.16 -14.58
CA THR A 641 -9.87 -8.17 -15.40
C THR A 641 -9.53 -9.58 -14.91
N ALA A 642 -8.25 -9.88 -14.67
CA ALA A 642 -7.83 -11.16 -14.13
C ALA A 642 -8.47 -11.45 -12.76
N HIS A 643 -8.50 -10.44 -11.87
CA HIS A 643 -9.12 -10.55 -10.56
C HIS A 643 -10.64 -10.78 -10.64
N ALA A 644 -11.34 -10.04 -11.50
CA ALA A 644 -12.78 -10.19 -11.71
C ALA A 644 -13.13 -11.55 -12.33
N MET A 645 -12.30 -12.07 -13.24
CA MET A 645 -12.49 -13.41 -13.81
C MET A 645 -12.26 -14.52 -12.78
N ALA A 646 -11.20 -14.41 -11.96
CA ALA A 646 -10.91 -15.38 -10.91
C ALA A 646 -12.03 -15.46 -9.86
N SER A 647 -12.59 -14.31 -9.47
CA SER A 647 -13.71 -14.19 -8.52
C SER A 647 -15.09 -14.40 -9.16
N GLN A 648 -15.16 -14.53 -10.49
CA GLN A 648 -16.40 -14.57 -11.28
C GLN A 648 -17.32 -13.36 -11.03
N ASN A 649 -16.76 -12.20 -10.70
CA ASN A 649 -17.53 -10.99 -10.42
C ASN A 649 -17.92 -10.27 -11.72
N ARG A 650 -19.17 -10.50 -12.15
CA ARG A 650 -19.73 -9.90 -13.37
C ARG A 650 -19.97 -8.39 -13.25
N SER A 651 -20.37 -7.91 -12.06
CA SER A 651 -20.63 -6.48 -11.83
C SER A 651 -19.34 -5.68 -11.98
N LEU A 652 -18.24 -6.18 -11.45
CA LEU A 652 -16.94 -5.52 -11.54
C LEU A 652 -16.46 -5.37 -12.99
N LEU A 653 -16.67 -6.41 -13.82
CA LEU A 653 -16.41 -6.34 -15.25
C LEU A 653 -17.32 -5.34 -15.96
N ALA A 654 -18.59 -5.22 -15.55
CA ALA A 654 -19.50 -4.23 -16.11
C ALA A 654 -19.05 -2.79 -15.77
N GLU A 655 -18.65 -2.54 -14.52
CA GLU A 655 -18.11 -1.24 -14.09
C GLU A 655 -16.83 -0.87 -14.86
N LEU A 656 -15.90 -1.81 -15.06
CA LEU A 656 -14.70 -1.58 -15.86
C LEU A 656 -15.04 -1.24 -17.31
N ASN A 657 -15.97 -1.97 -17.93
CA ASN A 657 -16.40 -1.70 -19.30
C ASN A 657 -17.14 -0.36 -19.44
N ALA A 658 -17.93 0.04 -18.45
CA ALA A 658 -18.55 1.37 -18.42
C ALA A 658 -17.48 2.47 -18.38
N LEU A 659 -16.47 2.30 -17.54
CA LEU A 659 -15.35 3.23 -17.40
C LEU A 659 -14.53 3.37 -18.70
N GLN A 660 -14.13 2.25 -19.29
CA GLN A 660 -13.39 2.22 -20.57
C GLN A 660 -14.23 2.85 -21.69
N GLY A 661 -15.51 2.49 -21.74
CA GLY A 661 -16.46 3.01 -22.71
C GLY A 661 -16.64 4.52 -22.63
N ASN A 662 -16.81 5.05 -21.41
CA ASN A 662 -16.88 6.48 -21.17
C ASN A 662 -15.60 7.18 -21.64
N TYR A 663 -14.42 6.70 -21.23
CA TYR A 663 -13.15 7.29 -21.65
C TYR A 663 -13.00 7.33 -23.17
N LEU A 664 -13.20 6.20 -23.86
CA LEU A 664 -13.09 6.07 -25.30
C LEU A 664 -14.04 7.03 -26.04
N LEU A 665 -15.27 7.18 -25.54
CA LEU A 665 -16.23 8.14 -26.07
C LEU A 665 -15.74 9.59 -25.93
N ARG A 666 -15.12 9.94 -24.80
CA ARG A 666 -14.65 11.31 -24.55
C ARG A 666 -13.42 11.66 -25.40
N VAL A 667 -12.53 10.71 -25.67
CA VAL A 667 -11.37 10.90 -26.55
C VAL A 667 -11.67 10.75 -28.05
N GLY A 668 -12.94 10.56 -28.43
CA GLY A 668 -13.37 10.57 -29.83
C GLY A 668 -13.28 9.23 -30.56
N LEU A 669 -13.34 8.12 -29.82
CA LEU A 669 -13.34 6.74 -30.34
C LEU A 669 -14.70 6.05 -30.08
N PRO A 670 -15.78 6.51 -30.74
CA PRO A 670 -17.14 6.05 -30.43
C PRO A 670 -17.40 4.59 -30.82
N ALA A 671 -16.73 4.07 -31.86
CA ALA A 671 -16.92 2.68 -32.28
C ALA A 671 -16.36 1.69 -31.24
N GLU A 672 -15.19 2.00 -30.68
CA GLU A 672 -14.59 1.25 -29.59
C GLU A 672 -15.40 1.39 -28.31
N ALA A 673 -15.89 2.61 -28.01
CA ALA A 673 -16.78 2.85 -26.87
C ALA A 673 -18.05 1.98 -26.93
N VAL A 674 -18.70 1.87 -28.10
CA VAL A 674 -19.86 0.99 -28.31
C VAL A 674 -19.55 -0.46 -27.93
N ARG A 675 -18.36 -0.99 -28.23
CA ARG A 675 -17.99 -2.38 -27.88
C ARG A 675 -17.96 -2.59 -26.37
N HIS A 676 -17.28 -1.71 -25.63
CA HIS A 676 -17.20 -1.81 -24.18
C HIS A 676 -18.56 -1.56 -23.53
N LEU A 677 -19.31 -0.55 -23.97
CA LEU A 677 -20.60 -0.20 -23.38
C LEU A 677 -21.69 -1.25 -23.66
N HIS A 678 -21.70 -1.90 -24.83
CA HIS A 678 -22.55 -3.07 -25.03
C HIS A 678 -22.14 -4.25 -24.15
N ARG A 679 -20.84 -4.47 -23.96
CA ARG A 679 -20.40 -5.53 -23.03
C ARG A 679 -20.83 -5.24 -21.59
N CYS A 680 -20.79 -3.98 -21.18
CA CYS A 680 -21.38 -3.53 -19.91
C CYS A 680 -22.88 -3.83 -19.86
N GLU A 681 -23.64 -3.47 -20.89
CA GLU A 681 -25.09 -3.73 -21.00
C GLU A 681 -25.43 -5.24 -20.86
N GLU A 682 -24.69 -6.12 -21.54
CA GLU A 682 -24.87 -7.57 -21.43
C GLU A 682 -24.64 -8.08 -20.01
N LEU A 683 -23.55 -7.61 -19.38
CA LEU A 683 -23.18 -8.02 -18.03
C LEU A 683 -24.14 -7.47 -16.97
N ALA A 684 -24.67 -6.26 -17.18
CA ALA A 684 -25.58 -5.54 -16.30
C ALA A 684 -27.07 -5.72 -16.67
N SER A 685 -27.41 -6.73 -17.47
CA SER A 685 -28.78 -6.94 -18.00
C SER A 685 -29.87 -7.06 -16.92
N ASN A 686 -29.51 -7.48 -15.70
CA ASN A 686 -30.42 -7.58 -14.56
C ASN A 686 -30.46 -6.32 -13.67
N GLU A 687 -29.63 -5.31 -13.97
CA GLU A 687 -29.57 -4.08 -13.19
C GLU A 687 -30.71 -3.12 -13.58
N LEU A 688 -31.61 -2.89 -12.62
CA LEU A 688 -32.82 -2.10 -12.80
C LEU A 688 -32.60 -0.63 -12.44
N ASN A 689 -31.66 -0.33 -11.54
CA ASN A 689 -31.37 1.02 -11.12
C ASN A 689 -30.23 1.59 -11.99
N PRO A 690 -30.51 2.60 -12.83
CA PRO A 690 -29.52 3.12 -13.76
C PRO A 690 -28.39 3.88 -13.05
N ASN A 691 -28.62 4.31 -11.81
CA ASN A 691 -27.63 5.04 -11.02
C ASN A 691 -26.49 4.13 -10.52
N ILE A 692 -26.59 2.81 -10.65
CA ILE A 692 -25.61 1.87 -10.10
C ILE A 692 -24.31 1.86 -10.91
N ILE A 693 -24.39 1.71 -12.24
CA ILE A 693 -23.21 1.66 -13.14
C ILE A 693 -23.09 2.92 -14.01
N ARG A 694 -24.19 3.62 -14.32
CA ARG A 694 -24.22 4.87 -15.09
C ARG A 694 -23.64 4.78 -16.52
N TYR A 695 -24.05 3.79 -17.32
CA TYR A 695 -23.50 3.58 -18.68
C TYR A 695 -24.46 3.96 -19.82
N GLU A 696 -25.78 3.94 -19.57
CA GLU A 696 -26.81 4.11 -20.58
C GLU A 696 -26.65 5.40 -21.42
N PRO A 697 -26.46 6.61 -20.83
CA PRO A 697 -26.34 7.82 -21.63
C PRO A 697 -25.09 7.82 -22.53
N ASP A 698 -23.99 7.21 -22.09
CA ASP A 698 -22.77 7.10 -22.89
C ASP A 698 -22.96 6.12 -24.05
N LEU A 699 -23.65 5.00 -23.83
CA LEU A 699 -23.96 4.05 -24.91
C LEU A 699 -24.87 4.68 -25.96
N ILE A 700 -25.87 5.45 -25.52
CA ILE A 700 -26.77 6.21 -26.41
C ILE A 700 -25.97 7.20 -27.27
N GLU A 701 -25.05 7.96 -26.66
CA GLU A 701 -24.20 8.91 -27.37
C GLU A 701 -23.28 8.20 -28.38
N ALA A 702 -22.64 7.10 -27.98
CA ALA A 702 -21.73 6.34 -28.83
C ALA A 702 -22.46 5.67 -30.02
N LEU A 703 -23.68 5.15 -29.80
CA LEU A 703 -24.53 4.61 -30.86
C LEU A 703 -24.93 5.69 -31.88
N LEU A 704 -25.25 6.90 -31.42
CA LEU A 704 -25.59 8.00 -32.32
C LEU A 704 -24.38 8.48 -33.13
N ALA A 705 -23.21 8.58 -32.50
CA ALA A 705 -21.96 8.94 -33.18
C ALA A 705 -21.56 7.90 -34.24
N THR A 706 -21.98 6.64 -34.09
CA THR A 706 -21.75 5.56 -35.08
C THR A 706 -22.91 5.36 -36.05
N GLY A 707 -23.90 6.27 -36.07
CA GLY A 707 -25.03 6.25 -37.01
C GLY A 707 -26.15 5.25 -36.66
N ARG A 708 -26.11 4.59 -35.50
CA ARG A 708 -27.09 3.57 -35.05
C ARG A 708 -28.28 4.19 -34.32
N ARG A 709 -28.98 5.11 -35.00
CA ARG A 709 -30.04 5.94 -34.41
C ARG A 709 -31.26 5.17 -33.90
N GLU A 710 -31.71 4.14 -34.61
CA GLU A 710 -32.85 3.33 -34.18
C GLU A 710 -32.57 2.60 -32.87
N HIS A 711 -31.37 2.02 -32.75
CA HIS A 711 -30.92 1.36 -31.52
C HIS A 711 -30.83 2.34 -30.35
N ALA A 712 -30.26 3.52 -30.56
CA ALA A 712 -30.23 4.58 -29.55
C ALA A 712 -31.65 5.00 -29.11
N GLY A 713 -32.60 5.07 -30.05
CA GLY A 713 -34.01 5.34 -29.76
C GLY A 713 -34.66 4.30 -28.86
N MET A 714 -34.43 3.01 -29.14
CA MET A 714 -34.89 1.91 -28.28
C MET A 714 -34.27 1.98 -26.89
N LEU A 715 -32.96 2.24 -26.81
CA LEU A 715 -32.25 2.32 -25.53
C LEU A 715 -32.73 3.51 -24.67
N VAL A 716 -33.11 4.65 -25.28
CA VAL A 716 -33.75 5.76 -24.55
C VAL A 716 -35.07 5.35 -23.91
N GLN A 717 -35.88 4.51 -24.58
CA GLN A 717 -37.13 4.00 -24.00
C GLN A 717 -36.88 3.03 -22.84
N VAL A 718 -35.90 2.14 -22.99
CA VAL A 718 -35.47 1.23 -21.91
C VAL A 718 -34.96 2.03 -20.71
N PHE A 719 -34.08 3.02 -20.96
CA PHE A 719 -33.53 3.88 -19.92
C PHE A 719 -34.63 4.67 -19.21
N HIS A 720 -35.59 5.25 -19.96
CA HIS A 720 -36.74 5.93 -19.37
C HIS A 720 -37.51 5.05 -18.39
N GLY A 721 -37.82 3.80 -18.76
CA GLY A 721 -38.50 2.85 -17.87
C GLY A 721 -37.68 2.48 -16.63
N LYS A 722 -36.34 2.50 -16.71
CA LYS A 722 -35.48 2.36 -15.51
C LYS A 722 -35.56 3.59 -14.61
N VAL A 723 -35.50 4.80 -15.18
CA VAL A 723 -35.62 6.07 -14.42
C VAL A 723 -36.96 6.18 -13.70
N GLU A 724 -38.06 5.74 -14.31
CA GLU A 724 -39.38 5.75 -13.65
C GLU A 724 -39.45 4.81 -12.44
N ARG A 725 -38.71 3.70 -12.46
CA ARG A 725 -38.68 2.72 -11.35
C ARG A 725 -37.73 3.15 -10.23
N ALA A 726 -36.58 3.71 -10.59
CA ALA A 726 -35.54 4.14 -9.67
C ALA A 726 -35.13 5.59 -10.01
N PRO A 727 -35.96 6.58 -9.65
CA PRO A 727 -35.70 7.97 -9.97
C PRO A 727 -34.48 8.49 -9.20
N SER A 728 -33.61 9.19 -9.91
CA SER A 728 -32.45 9.86 -9.34
C SER A 728 -32.19 11.15 -10.11
N ARG A 729 -31.61 12.15 -9.44
CA ARG A 729 -31.38 13.47 -10.05
C ARG A 729 -30.44 13.38 -11.25
N TRP A 730 -29.37 12.60 -11.13
CA TRP A 730 -28.47 12.27 -12.23
C TRP A 730 -29.21 11.59 -13.38
N ALA A 731 -30.02 10.57 -13.08
CA ALA A 731 -30.68 9.76 -14.11
C ALA A 731 -31.71 10.57 -14.92
N GLU A 732 -32.46 11.47 -14.26
CA GLU A 732 -33.37 12.41 -14.91
C GLU A 732 -32.63 13.34 -15.89
N LEU A 733 -31.55 13.97 -15.44
CA LEU A 733 -30.75 14.89 -16.26
C LEU A 733 -30.07 14.16 -17.44
N ALA A 734 -29.54 12.96 -17.18
CA ALA A 734 -28.95 12.10 -18.20
C ALA A 734 -29.98 11.66 -19.25
N LEU A 735 -31.19 11.30 -18.84
CA LEU A 735 -32.27 10.94 -19.76
C LEU A 735 -32.70 12.11 -20.63
N GLU A 736 -32.83 13.31 -20.06
CA GLU A 736 -33.14 14.52 -20.83
C GLU A 736 -32.03 14.86 -21.83
N ARG A 737 -30.75 14.70 -21.46
CA ARG A 737 -29.62 14.79 -22.40
C ARG A 737 -29.73 13.78 -23.53
N SER A 738 -30.06 12.52 -23.22
CA SER A 738 -30.22 11.47 -24.23
C SER A 738 -31.41 11.72 -25.17
N ARG A 739 -32.53 12.25 -24.66
CA ARG A 739 -33.68 12.69 -25.46
C ARG A 739 -33.31 13.85 -26.39
N PHE A 740 -32.57 14.82 -25.87
CA PHE A 740 -32.06 15.96 -26.65
C PHE A 740 -31.25 15.50 -27.87
N LEU A 741 -30.38 14.49 -27.71
CA LEU A 741 -29.58 13.93 -28.79
C LEU A 741 -30.41 13.32 -29.94
N LEU A 742 -31.64 12.89 -29.65
CA LEU A 742 -32.59 12.38 -30.64
C LEU A 742 -33.45 13.46 -31.29
N LEU A 743 -33.41 14.72 -30.84
CA LEU A 743 -34.24 15.76 -31.47
C LEU A 743 -33.77 16.12 -32.88
N PRO A 744 -34.70 16.48 -33.80
CA PRO A 744 -34.35 17.10 -35.07
C PRO A 744 -33.67 18.46 -34.85
N ALA A 745 -33.17 19.08 -35.93
CA ALA A 745 -32.47 20.37 -35.82
C ALA A 745 -33.43 21.49 -35.36
N GLU A 746 -34.67 21.45 -35.84
CA GLU A 746 -35.74 22.35 -35.44
C GLU A 746 -36.10 22.14 -33.96
N GLY A 747 -36.14 23.22 -33.17
CA GLY A 747 -36.49 23.18 -31.74
C GLY A 747 -35.35 22.77 -30.80
N ARG A 748 -34.16 22.41 -31.31
CA ARG A 748 -33.02 21.98 -30.48
C ARG A 748 -32.51 23.08 -29.55
N LEU A 749 -32.42 24.32 -30.03
CA LEU A 749 -32.01 25.48 -29.22
C LEU A 749 -32.97 25.74 -28.04
N GLU A 750 -34.27 25.60 -28.28
CA GLU A 750 -35.30 25.80 -27.25
C GLU A 750 -35.29 24.67 -26.21
N ALA A 751 -35.19 23.42 -26.67
CA ALA A 751 -35.04 22.26 -25.79
C ALA A 751 -33.78 22.35 -24.91
N MET A 752 -32.66 22.83 -25.48
CA MET A 752 -31.44 23.10 -24.73
C MET A 752 -31.64 24.17 -23.65
N GLY A 753 -32.30 25.29 -23.98
CA GLY A 753 -32.59 26.35 -23.01
C GLY A 753 -33.40 25.83 -21.81
N ARG A 754 -34.40 24.99 -22.07
CA ARG A 754 -35.16 24.31 -21.01
C ARG A 754 -34.31 23.36 -20.18
N LEU A 755 -33.51 22.51 -20.83
CA LEU A 755 -32.64 21.57 -20.12
C LEU A 755 -31.65 22.31 -19.22
N LEU A 756 -30.92 23.30 -19.75
CA LEU A 756 -29.96 24.10 -18.97
C LEU A 756 -30.63 24.91 -17.85
N GLY A 757 -31.85 25.41 -18.08
CA GLY A 757 -32.64 26.12 -17.06
C GLY A 757 -33.15 25.22 -15.92
N SER A 758 -33.14 23.89 -16.10
CA SER A 758 -33.58 22.94 -15.08
C SER A 758 -32.51 22.57 -14.04
N TRP A 759 -31.24 22.94 -14.26
CA TRP A 759 -30.12 22.63 -13.37
C TRP A 759 -30.15 23.49 -12.11
N ARG A 760 -29.78 22.88 -10.98
CA ARG A 760 -29.65 23.49 -9.66
C ARG A 760 -28.17 23.65 -9.28
N PRO A 761 -27.82 24.56 -8.37
CA PRO A 761 -26.44 24.72 -7.91
C PRO A 761 -25.85 23.44 -7.30
N GLU A 762 -26.68 22.61 -6.67
CA GLU A 762 -26.27 21.38 -5.99
C GLU A 762 -26.10 20.19 -6.96
N ASP A 763 -26.55 20.33 -8.21
CA ASP A 763 -26.36 19.29 -9.23
C ASP A 763 -24.89 19.17 -9.63
N SER A 764 -24.50 17.99 -10.11
CA SER A 764 -23.13 17.70 -10.54
C SER A 764 -22.68 18.66 -11.65
N GLN A 765 -21.71 19.53 -11.34
CA GLN A 765 -21.14 20.43 -12.34
C GLN A 765 -20.41 19.65 -13.43
N PHE A 766 -19.77 18.52 -13.10
CA PHE A 766 -19.17 17.64 -14.11
C PHE A 766 -20.19 17.20 -15.17
N GLU A 767 -21.36 16.71 -14.77
CA GLU A 767 -22.42 16.28 -15.70
C GLU A 767 -23.00 17.44 -16.51
N LYS A 768 -23.03 18.65 -15.94
CA LYS A 768 -23.38 19.87 -16.67
C LYS A 768 -22.35 20.16 -17.76
N GLY A 769 -21.06 20.02 -17.44
CA GLY A 769 -19.95 20.13 -18.39
C GLY A 769 -20.04 19.11 -19.52
N VAL A 770 -20.31 17.83 -19.20
CA VAL A 770 -20.56 16.78 -20.20
C VAL A 770 -21.74 17.13 -21.09
N THR A 771 -22.86 17.58 -20.50
CA THR A 771 -24.06 17.97 -21.24
C THR A 771 -23.78 19.12 -22.20
N LEU A 772 -23.04 20.16 -21.76
CA LEU A 772 -22.63 21.28 -22.62
C LEU A 772 -21.69 20.85 -23.75
N LEU A 773 -20.76 19.94 -23.48
CA LEU A 773 -19.86 19.37 -24.50
C LEU A 773 -20.65 18.62 -25.57
N VAL A 774 -21.60 17.77 -25.15
CA VAL A 774 -22.48 17.02 -26.05
C VAL A 774 -23.33 17.96 -26.90
N MET A 775 -23.89 19.01 -26.29
CA MET A 775 -24.63 20.05 -27.01
C MET A 775 -23.75 20.79 -28.03
N ALA A 776 -22.52 21.14 -27.66
CA ALA A 776 -21.56 21.80 -28.55
C ALA A 776 -21.29 20.97 -29.80
N ARG A 777 -20.98 19.67 -29.63
CA ARG A 777 -20.76 18.72 -30.73
C ARG A 777 -21.99 18.65 -31.65
N LYS A 778 -23.19 18.55 -31.07
CA LYS A 778 -24.42 18.44 -31.85
C LYS A 778 -24.78 19.72 -32.62
N LEU A 779 -24.41 20.88 -32.08
CA LEU A 779 -24.58 22.18 -32.76
C LEU A 779 -23.60 22.34 -33.92
N ALA A 780 -22.34 21.91 -33.75
CA ALA A 780 -21.34 21.92 -34.81
C ALA A 780 -21.79 21.04 -36.00
N GLU A 781 -22.34 19.84 -35.75
CA GLU A 781 -22.94 19.00 -36.80
C GLU A 781 -24.07 19.68 -37.59
N SER A 782 -24.72 20.69 -37.00
CA SER A 782 -25.84 21.42 -37.61
C SER A 782 -25.43 22.76 -38.22
N GLY A 783 -24.12 23.08 -38.26
CA GLY A 783 -23.57 24.33 -38.79
C GLY A 783 -23.75 25.55 -37.89
N ALA A 784 -24.06 25.36 -36.60
CA ALA A 784 -24.25 26.45 -35.63
C ALA A 784 -22.95 26.76 -34.86
N ASP A 785 -21.89 27.08 -35.60
CA ASP A 785 -20.50 27.09 -35.08
C ASP A 785 -20.26 28.06 -33.91
N ALA A 786 -20.82 29.27 -33.97
CA ALA A 786 -20.67 30.24 -32.88
C ALA A 786 -21.29 29.75 -31.56
N ALA A 787 -22.49 29.14 -31.64
CA ALA A 787 -23.15 28.56 -30.48
C ALA A 787 -22.38 27.33 -29.97
N ALA A 788 -21.88 26.49 -30.88
CA ALA A 788 -21.05 25.34 -30.54
C ALA A 788 -19.77 25.75 -29.79
N ALA A 789 -19.05 26.74 -30.30
CA ALA A 789 -17.82 27.27 -29.70
C ALA A 789 -18.06 27.89 -28.31
N GLU A 790 -19.19 28.59 -28.12
CA GLU A 790 -19.57 29.12 -26.81
C GLU A 790 -19.81 27.99 -25.79
N ARG A 791 -20.55 26.94 -26.16
CA ARG A 791 -20.84 25.82 -25.25
C ARG A 791 -19.58 25.00 -24.95
N SER A 792 -18.73 24.79 -25.95
CA SER A 792 -17.42 24.16 -25.80
C SER A 792 -16.53 24.90 -24.79
N ARG A 793 -16.48 26.24 -24.85
CA ARG A 793 -15.75 27.06 -23.86
C ARG A 793 -16.31 26.96 -22.46
N LEU A 794 -17.63 26.97 -22.29
CA LEU A 794 -18.28 26.80 -20.98
C LEU A 794 -17.99 25.42 -20.39
N ALA A 795 -18.12 24.35 -21.19
CA ALA A 795 -17.76 23.00 -20.77
C ALA A 795 -16.29 22.91 -20.33
N ALA A 796 -15.37 23.47 -21.12
CA ALA A 796 -13.95 23.50 -20.78
C ALA A 796 -13.65 24.29 -19.50
N GLY A 797 -14.40 25.36 -19.21
CA GLY A 797 -14.32 26.11 -17.95
C GLY A 797 -14.70 25.25 -16.76
N ILE A 798 -15.88 24.63 -16.82
CA ILE A 798 -16.39 23.73 -15.78
C ILE A 798 -15.43 22.56 -15.53
N PHE A 799 -14.91 21.93 -16.59
CA PHE A 799 -13.97 20.82 -16.43
C PHE A 799 -12.69 21.23 -15.70
N ARG A 800 -12.16 22.44 -15.92
CA ARG A 800 -11.03 22.94 -15.12
C ARG A 800 -11.39 23.16 -13.65
N GLU A 801 -12.56 23.74 -13.39
CA GLU A 801 -13.01 24.04 -12.03
C GLU A 801 -13.18 22.76 -11.19
N VAL A 802 -13.69 21.69 -11.79
CA VAL A 802 -13.86 20.40 -11.08
C VAL A 802 -12.59 19.53 -11.06
N GLY A 803 -11.49 19.97 -11.70
CA GLY A 803 -10.21 19.26 -11.71
C GLY A 803 -10.00 18.24 -12.84
N SER A 804 -10.74 18.34 -13.94
CA SER A 804 -10.61 17.49 -15.14
C SER A 804 -9.90 18.22 -16.29
N ASP A 805 -8.58 18.42 -16.16
CA ASP A 805 -7.78 19.13 -17.17
C ASP A 805 -7.77 18.41 -18.54
N HIS A 806 -7.78 17.08 -18.52
CA HIS A 806 -7.80 16.26 -19.73
C HIS A 806 -9.07 16.54 -20.57
N LEU A 807 -10.26 16.53 -19.96
CA LEU A 807 -11.50 16.85 -20.64
C LEU A 807 -11.61 18.33 -20.99
N ALA A 808 -11.09 19.23 -20.15
CA ALA A 808 -11.02 20.64 -20.48
C ALA A 808 -10.20 20.91 -21.76
N ALA A 809 -9.14 20.13 -21.98
CA ALA A 809 -8.35 20.20 -23.20
C ALA A 809 -9.10 19.64 -24.40
N ALA A 810 -9.73 18.46 -24.26
CA ALA A 810 -10.49 17.80 -25.32
C ALA A 810 -11.80 18.52 -25.70
N ALA A 811 -12.36 19.32 -24.79
CA ALA A 811 -13.59 20.05 -25.03
C ALA A 811 -13.43 21.21 -26.02
N ARG A 812 -12.20 21.68 -26.29
CA ARG A 812 -11.94 22.80 -27.21
C ARG A 812 -12.15 22.37 -28.67
N LEU A 813 -13.19 22.88 -29.30
CA LEU A 813 -13.36 22.80 -30.75
C LEU A 813 -12.41 23.81 -31.40
N GLU A 814 -11.56 23.39 -32.34
CA GLU A 814 -10.75 24.29 -33.16
C GLU A 814 -11.70 25.21 -33.93
N SER A 815 -11.74 26.51 -33.61
CA SER A 815 -12.54 27.45 -34.40
C SER A 815 -11.79 27.81 -35.67
N VAL A 816 -12.41 27.57 -36.82
CA VAL A 816 -12.07 28.26 -38.07
C VAL A 816 -12.45 29.73 -37.91
N ASP A 817 -11.47 30.62 -38.05
CA ASP A 817 -11.59 32.07 -38.21
C ASP A 817 -12.61 32.79 -37.30
N ALA A 818 -12.30 32.88 -36.00
CA ALA A 818 -12.69 34.03 -35.21
C ALA A 818 -11.40 34.77 -34.81
N PRO A 819 -11.29 36.10 -35.01
CA PRO A 819 -10.11 36.82 -34.55
C PRO A 819 -9.97 36.55 -33.06
N GLU A 820 -8.81 36.06 -32.64
CA GLU A 820 -8.42 36.04 -31.24
C GLU A 820 -8.74 37.41 -30.66
N GLN A 821 -9.80 37.49 -29.86
CA GLN A 821 -9.83 38.53 -28.86
C GLN A 821 -8.60 38.24 -28.00
N PRO A 822 -7.66 39.20 -27.85
CA PRO A 822 -6.43 38.95 -27.13
C PRO A 822 -6.82 38.34 -25.80
N ALA A 823 -6.20 37.21 -25.46
CA ALA A 823 -6.30 36.59 -24.16
C ALA A 823 -6.29 37.73 -23.12
N ARG A 824 -7.38 37.88 -22.37
CA ARG A 824 -7.44 38.86 -21.30
C ARG A 824 -6.20 38.62 -20.44
N SER A 825 -5.29 39.59 -20.43
CA SER A 825 -4.01 39.49 -19.75
C SER A 825 -4.27 39.00 -18.33
N SER A 826 -3.63 37.89 -17.97
CA SER A 826 -3.62 37.43 -16.60
C SER A 826 -3.14 38.60 -15.73
N LEU A 827 -3.73 38.78 -14.54
CA LEU A 827 -3.21 39.76 -13.57
C LEU A 827 -1.71 39.53 -13.28
N LEU A 828 -1.23 38.29 -13.49
CA LEU A 828 0.17 37.90 -13.37
C LEU A 828 1.03 38.37 -14.56
N ASP A 829 0.45 38.71 -15.71
CA ASP A 829 1.17 39.24 -16.88
C ASP A 829 1.58 40.70 -16.68
N LEU A 830 0.94 41.42 -15.76
CA LEU A 830 1.32 42.77 -15.32
C LEU A 830 2.53 42.77 -14.36
N LEU A 831 2.91 41.59 -13.87
CA LEU A 831 3.98 41.41 -12.90
C LEU A 831 5.26 40.93 -13.58
N THR A 832 6.40 41.45 -13.10
CA THR A 832 7.71 40.92 -13.49
C THR A 832 7.87 39.48 -13.01
N PRO A 833 8.79 38.68 -13.60
CA PRO A 833 9.06 37.32 -13.13
C PRO A 833 9.32 37.24 -11.62
N ASP A 834 10.14 38.15 -11.10
CA ASP A 834 10.45 38.29 -9.67
C ASP A 834 9.23 38.61 -8.79
N GLU A 835 8.27 39.39 -9.33
CA GLU A 835 7.04 39.75 -8.62
C GLU A 835 6.06 38.56 -8.62
N ARG A 836 6.01 37.78 -9.70
CA ARG A 836 5.20 36.55 -9.79
C ARG A 836 5.68 35.49 -8.81
N GLU A 837 6.99 35.32 -8.69
CA GLU A 837 7.60 34.40 -7.74
C GLU A 837 7.21 34.76 -6.29
N VAL A 838 7.34 36.04 -5.92
CA VAL A 838 6.90 36.53 -4.59
C VAL A 838 5.40 36.32 -4.38
N VAL A 839 4.56 36.58 -5.39
CA VAL A 839 3.10 36.38 -5.31
C VAL A 839 2.71 34.90 -5.18
N GLY A 840 3.44 34.00 -5.83
CA GLY A 840 3.24 32.54 -5.68
C GLY A 840 3.46 32.09 -4.25
N LEU A 841 4.56 32.52 -3.62
CA LEU A 841 4.87 32.20 -2.23
C LEU A 841 3.91 32.89 -1.25
N VAL A 842 3.37 34.06 -1.61
CA VAL A 842 2.29 34.69 -0.82
C VAL A 842 1.01 33.85 -0.83
N ARG A 843 0.68 33.23 -1.96
CA ARG A 843 -0.50 32.37 -2.13
C ARG A 843 -0.40 31.07 -1.33
N GLU A 844 0.83 30.58 -1.12
CA GLU A 844 1.14 29.43 -0.25
C GLU A 844 1.11 29.79 1.26
N GLY A 845 0.89 31.07 1.60
CA GLY A 845 0.73 31.52 2.98
C GLY A 845 2.02 31.94 3.69
N LEU A 846 3.18 31.94 3.00
CA LEU A 846 4.48 32.22 3.62
C LEU A 846 4.65 33.68 4.04
N LYS A 847 5.21 33.93 5.23
CA LYS A 847 5.53 35.27 5.74
C LYS A 847 6.71 35.87 4.98
N ASN A 848 6.82 37.21 4.94
CA ASN A 848 7.87 37.91 4.17
C ASN A 848 9.31 37.46 4.52
N ARG A 849 9.55 37.05 5.78
CA ARG A 849 10.85 36.53 6.23
C ARG A 849 11.16 35.13 5.67
N GLU A 850 10.14 34.30 5.51
CA GLU A 850 10.23 32.96 4.91
C GLU A 850 10.42 33.09 3.39
N ILE A 851 9.65 33.98 2.75
CA ILE A 851 9.81 34.33 1.33
C ILE A 851 11.23 34.82 1.04
N ALA A 852 11.75 35.74 1.87
CA ALA A 852 13.11 36.26 1.75
C ALA A 852 14.18 35.15 1.85
N GLY A 853 13.97 34.18 2.74
CA GLY A 853 14.84 33.00 2.88
C GLY A 853 14.78 32.06 1.67
N GLN A 854 13.61 31.89 1.07
CA GLN A 854 13.39 30.96 -0.02
C GLN A 854 13.92 31.47 -1.37
N ILE A 855 13.82 32.77 -1.63
CA ILE A 855 14.33 33.39 -2.86
C ILE A 855 15.68 34.11 -2.67
N PHE A 856 16.33 33.91 -1.51
CA PHE A 856 17.66 34.44 -1.15
C PHE A 856 17.81 35.98 -1.33
N VAL A 857 16.82 36.76 -0.88
CA VAL A 857 16.85 38.24 -0.91
C VAL A 857 16.63 38.85 0.47
N SER A 858 16.90 40.15 0.63
CA SER A 858 16.62 40.83 1.90
C SER A 858 15.10 40.96 2.16
N LEU A 859 14.68 40.97 3.43
CA LEU A 859 13.29 41.22 3.82
C LEU A 859 12.74 42.52 3.18
N ARG A 860 13.57 43.58 3.15
CA ARG A 860 13.24 44.87 2.52
C ARG A 860 12.99 44.74 1.02
N THR A 861 13.66 43.83 0.34
CA THR A 861 13.44 43.56 -1.09
C THR A 861 12.07 42.94 -1.32
N VAL A 862 11.65 42.00 -0.47
CA VAL A 862 10.30 41.39 -0.55
C VAL A 862 9.22 42.45 -0.28
N GLU A 863 9.41 43.31 0.71
CA GLU A 863 8.45 44.40 1.02
C GLU A 863 8.32 45.41 -0.13
N LEU A 864 9.43 45.79 -0.78
CA LEU A 864 9.41 46.66 -1.94
C LEU A 864 8.73 46.00 -3.15
N ARG A 865 9.00 44.71 -3.40
CA ARG A 865 8.34 43.94 -4.46
C ARG A 865 6.84 43.82 -4.19
N LEU A 866 6.42 43.55 -2.96
CA LEU A 866 5.00 43.52 -2.58
C LEU A 866 4.33 44.89 -2.72
N THR A 867 5.01 45.97 -2.34
CA THR A 867 4.50 47.33 -2.55
C THR A 867 4.32 47.66 -4.03
N SER A 868 5.25 47.21 -4.88
CA SER A 868 5.13 47.32 -6.34
C SER A 868 3.94 46.50 -6.86
N VAL A 869 3.78 45.25 -6.40
CA VAL A 869 2.65 44.37 -6.72
C VAL A 869 1.32 45.02 -6.31
N TYR A 870 1.22 45.55 -5.09
CA TYR A 870 0.02 46.21 -4.58
C TYR A 870 -0.40 47.38 -5.46
N ARG A 871 0.57 48.21 -5.87
CA ARG A 871 0.32 49.32 -6.80
C ARG A 871 -0.06 48.83 -8.20
N LYS A 872 0.56 47.77 -8.72
CA LYS A 872 0.30 47.24 -10.06
C LYS A 872 -1.05 46.52 -10.18
N LEU A 873 -1.50 45.90 -9.08
CA LEU A 873 -2.75 45.15 -9.03
C LEU A 873 -3.90 45.91 -8.36
N ASP A 874 -3.66 47.17 -7.96
CA ASP A 874 -4.61 48.06 -7.27
C ASP A 874 -5.25 47.39 -6.05
N VAL A 875 -4.41 46.86 -5.16
CA VAL A 875 -4.81 46.24 -3.88
C VAL A 875 -4.12 46.93 -2.72
N SER A 876 -4.83 47.11 -1.62
CA SER A 876 -4.37 47.86 -0.45
C SER A 876 -3.74 47.00 0.65
N SER A 877 -3.91 45.67 0.57
CA SER A 877 -3.42 44.74 1.59
C SER A 877 -3.08 43.36 1.04
N ARG A 878 -2.28 42.60 1.81
CA ARG A 878 -1.95 41.20 1.53
C ARG A 878 -3.19 40.30 1.46
N THR A 879 -4.16 40.54 2.34
CA THR A 879 -5.43 39.79 2.37
C THR A 879 -6.26 40.08 1.12
N GLU A 880 -6.27 41.34 0.67
CA GLU A 880 -6.92 41.73 -0.58
C GLU A 880 -6.20 41.14 -1.80
N LEU A 881 -4.87 41.12 -1.80
CA LEU A 881 -4.07 40.43 -2.83
C LEU A 881 -4.45 38.94 -2.91
N ILE A 882 -4.49 38.23 -1.78
CA ILE A 882 -4.87 36.81 -1.74
C ILE A 882 -6.31 36.64 -2.22
N ALA A 883 -7.26 37.41 -1.70
CA ALA A 883 -8.66 37.34 -2.13
C ALA A 883 -8.85 37.56 -3.63
N ARG A 884 -8.06 38.48 -4.22
CA ARG A 884 -8.10 38.81 -5.65
C ARG A 884 -7.42 37.74 -6.52
N LEU A 885 -6.44 37.01 -5.97
CA LEU A 885 -5.78 35.87 -6.62
C LEU A 885 -6.61 34.58 -6.53
N THR A 886 -7.44 34.42 -5.50
CA THR A 886 -8.31 33.24 -5.32
C THR A 886 -9.62 33.34 -6.11
N ARG A 887 -10.15 34.56 -6.35
CA ARG A 887 -11.43 34.80 -7.07
C ARG A 887 -11.29 35.00 -8.59
N GLY A 888 -10.36 34.33 -9.26
CA GLY A 888 -10.04 34.58 -10.68
C GLY A 888 -11.25 34.94 -11.57
N SER A 889 -11.30 36.20 -12.02
CA SER A 889 -12.12 36.78 -13.11
C SER A 889 -13.58 37.23 -12.86
N GLU A 890 -13.81 38.28 -12.09
CA GLU A 890 -14.93 39.22 -12.33
C GLU A 890 -14.54 40.67 -12.02
N LEU A 891 -14.49 41.56 -13.02
CA LEU A 891 -14.77 43.00 -12.88
C LEU A 891 -15.37 43.54 -14.20
N PRO A 892 -16.29 44.53 -14.14
CA PRO A 892 -17.00 45.06 -15.31
C PRO A 892 -16.13 46.00 -16.14
N ALA A 893 -16.44 46.10 -17.44
CA ALA A 893 -15.79 47.05 -18.35
C ALA A 893 -16.08 48.51 -17.95
N ALA A 894 -15.04 49.33 -17.91
CA ALA A 894 -15.12 50.79 -17.86
C ALA A 894 -15.16 51.37 -19.29
#